data_AF-A0A7Y5EXH9-F1
#
_entry.id   AF-A0A7Y5EXH9-F1
#
_cell.length_a   1.000
_cell.length_b   1.000
_cell.length_c   1.000
_cell.angle_alpha   90.00
_cell.angle_beta   90.00
_cell.angle_gamma   90.00
#
_symmetry.space_group_name_H-M   'P 1'
#
loop_
_entity.id
_entity.type
_entity.pdbx_description
1 polymer ?
#
loop_
_entity_poly.entity_id
_entity_poly.type
_entity_poly.pdbx_seq_one_letter_code
_entity_poly.pdbx_strand_id
1 'polypeptide(L)'
;MANSKNFFLLGNDIINPYFLLVIFCGIYLTIRLKFPQFRFFFLAFKIFSGILDNKGSKGQLVHSQAFFAGTASSLLLGAIIGSAVALTIGGIGALFWIWIGSILIMPIRFVSSTMAIKFRTKLPSGRYLSGPMYFIEKALKAKWLAVLFSLGSILAVLFMGGVVPTLTMTHISNNAFGTKGMFIPILVSAILIYVSLGGIRRVGKMAGFLTPIGLVLFFFSYFILFKSDFIPFSSFLSIVFHEAFQSSSIILGGGFITIKMISESFGAYCMITEVGVGKSAGISGVVRTDSPVKQGLVSMLSSFFEGMIVSTLVFYLLVSSNALSFDSQMNLLSSILVRSDELAGFLFNSSLLIFGLVAICGWFYTGEQSSTYISGEKFANFFRIFFVGLILFVSYTFLQKGNEIFYYSFNFGLLMVISSAIPVLVSLLLLTKSASYELSKFISESGTRYEIFKDFYILLLSMLPKNFLSKFFGALTYIRLPRFMMIPILKAFAKIYKINVSEAELNLGEYNSLNQFFTRALKAGARIVDSAENAVVSPVDARITSYGDIQESTLIQAKGLEYSLKELLGSDKYLDSFSNGKFITFYLSPQDYHRIHSPFYGKILGYYYEPGKLFPVNDLAVLGIRGLFPKNERLITFLQTEYGKIAVVKVGASNVGKIRVTYDNKIVTNSWLRFSKEVEYKNVDILIQKGAELGRFEMGSTVILIFEKNTFKMADLKRNEKQTYGSTIGYFKEKKMSLPK
;
A
#
# COMPACT_ATOMS: atom_id res chain seq x y z
N MET A 1 -16.78 -43.00 -15.81
CA MET A 1 -16.13 -43.14 -14.48
C MET A 1 -14.67 -43.58 -14.51
N ALA A 2 -14.11 -44.11 -15.61
CA ALA A 2 -12.70 -44.54 -15.67
C ALA A 2 -11.68 -43.46 -16.09
N ASN A 3 -12.11 -42.36 -16.74
CA ASN A 3 -11.17 -41.34 -17.27
C ASN A 3 -10.84 -40.17 -16.33
N SER A 4 -11.61 -39.92 -15.26
CA SER A 4 -11.31 -38.83 -14.30
C SER A 4 -10.21 -39.21 -13.30
N LYS A 5 -9.94 -40.50 -13.09
CA LYS A 5 -8.86 -40.98 -12.21
C LYS A 5 -7.45 -40.73 -12.74
N ASN A 6 -7.31 -40.36 -14.02
CA ASN A 6 -5.99 -40.19 -14.65
C ASN A 6 -5.46 -38.75 -14.65
N PHE A 7 -6.27 -37.74 -14.28
CA PHE A 7 -5.82 -36.35 -14.30
C PHE A 7 -4.90 -36.01 -13.11
N PHE A 8 -5.08 -36.66 -11.95
CA PHE A 8 -4.19 -36.54 -10.79
C PHE A 8 -3.75 -37.93 -10.31
N LEU A 9 -2.49 -38.30 -10.59
CA LEU A 9 -1.86 -39.49 -10.02
C LEU A 9 -1.44 -39.32 -8.55
N LEU A 10 -1.54 -38.10 -8.01
CA LEU A 10 -1.35 -37.84 -6.59
C LEU A 10 -2.60 -38.29 -5.85
N GLY A 11 -2.61 -39.56 -5.44
CA GLY A 11 -3.68 -40.13 -4.62
C GLY A 11 -3.87 -39.37 -3.32
N ASN A 12 -4.99 -39.66 -2.65
CA ASN A 12 -5.41 -39.07 -1.37
C ASN A 12 -4.30 -39.14 -0.28
N ASP A 13 -3.36 -40.08 -0.44
CA ASP A 13 -2.24 -40.32 0.47
C ASP A 13 -1.22 -39.18 0.52
N ILE A 14 -1.16 -38.32 -0.50
CA ILE A 14 -0.21 -37.19 -0.53
C ILE A 14 -0.91 -35.85 -0.22
N ILE A 15 -2.13 -35.67 -0.72
CA ILE A 15 -2.88 -34.42 -0.56
C ILE A 15 -3.27 -34.21 0.91
N ASN A 16 -3.72 -35.25 1.59
CA ASN A 16 -4.19 -35.15 2.98
C ASN A 16 -3.09 -34.75 3.97
N PRO A 17 -1.90 -35.39 3.99
CA PRO A 17 -0.81 -34.94 4.86
C PRO A 17 -0.35 -33.51 4.58
N TYR A 18 -0.30 -33.11 3.30
CA TYR A 18 0.06 -31.75 2.92
C TYR A 18 -0.98 -30.73 3.42
N PHE A 19 -2.28 -31.01 3.23
CA PHE A 19 -3.37 -30.20 3.77
C PHE A 19 -3.23 -30.03 5.29
N LEU A 20 -3.07 -31.12 6.03
CA LEU A 20 -2.93 -31.11 7.48
C LEU A 20 -1.75 -30.26 7.92
N LEU A 21 -0.61 -30.36 7.24
CA LEU A 21 0.58 -29.56 7.54
C LEU A 21 0.35 -28.07 7.28
N VAL A 22 -0.26 -27.71 6.14
CA VAL A 22 -0.56 -26.32 5.77
C VAL A 22 -1.56 -25.71 6.75
N ILE A 23 -2.67 -26.38 7.04
CA ILE A 23 -3.71 -25.83 7.91
C ILE A 23 -3.22 -25.72 9.35
N PHE A 24 -2.45 -26.72 9.84
CA PHE A 24 -1.80 -26.65 11.15
C PHE A 24 -0.85 -25.46 11.22
N CYS A 25 0.00 -25.25 10.21
CA CYS A 25 0.90 -24.10 10.14
C CYS A 25 0.13 -22.77 10.15
N GLY A 26 -0.93 -22.66 9.35
CA GLY A 26 -1.79 -21.47 9.29
C GLY A 26 -2.44 -21.13 10.63
N ILE A 27 -3.08 -22.11 11.27
CA ILE A 27 -3.74 -21.94 12.58
C ILE A 27 -2.70 -21.61 13.66
N TYR A 28 -1.61 -22.36 13.72
CA TYR A 28 -0.55 -22.15 14.71
C TYR A 28 0.02 -20.73 14.61
N LEU A 29 0.37 -20.29 13.40
CA LEU A 29 0.90 -18.95 13.15
C LEU A 29 -0.14 -17.87 13.41
N THR A 30 -1.41 -18.11 13.05
CA THR A 30 -2.53 -17.21 13.37
C THR A 30 -2.59 -16.92 14.86
N ILE A 31 -2.63 -17.97 15.69
CA ILE A 31 -2.75 -17.84 17.14
C ILE A 31 -1.48 -17.19 17.73
N ARG A 32 -0.30 -17.68 17.35
CA ARG A 32 0.99 -17.21 17.91
C ARG A 32 1.31 -15.76 17.57
N LEU A 33 0.90 -15.29 16.39
CA LEU A 33 1.07 -13.89 15.98
C LEU A 33 -0.11 -13.00 16.40
N LYS A 34 -1.06 -13.57 17.16
CA LYS A 34 -2.28 -12.90 17.64
C LYS A 34 -3.09 -12.32 16.48
N PHE A 35 -3.50 -13.15 15.53
CA PHE A 35 -4.42 -12.82 14.43
C PHE A 35 -3.96 -11.67 13.52
N PRO A 36 -2.75 -11.74 12.93
CA PRO A 36 -2.21 -10.66 12.11
C PRO A 36 -3.08 -10.36 10.87
N GLN A 37 -3.72 -11.38 10.30
CA GLN A 37 -4.59 -11.24 9.12
C GLN A 37 -5.79 -10.33 9.34
N PHE A 38 -6.29 -10.20 10.57
CA PHE A 38 -7.38 -9.29 10.91
C PHE A 38 -6.86 -7.95 11.43
N ARG A 39 -5.85 -7.98 12.30
CA ARG A 39 -5.30 -6.76 12.92
C ARG A 39 -4.61 -5.82 11.94
N PHE A 40 -3.96 -6.37 10.92
CA PHE A 40 -3.11 -5.62 9.99
C PHE A 40 -3.62 -5.65 8.54
N PHE A 41 -4.84 -6.13 8.31
CA PHE A 41 -5.43 -6.26 6.98
C PHE A 41 -5.38 -4.95 6.18
N PHE A 42 -5.92 -3.87 6.75
CA PHE A 42 -5.96 -2.57 6.07
C PHE A 42 -4.59 -1.91 5.98
N LEU A 43 -3.70 -2.15 6.96
CA LEU A 43 -2.32 -1.68 6.85
C LEU A 43 -1.62 -2.34 5.65
N ALA A 44 -1.84 -3.64 5.43
CA ALA A 44 -1.26 -4.33 4.28
C ALA A 44 -1.62 -3.64 2.97
N PHE A 45 -2.90 -3.25 2.78
CA PHE A 45 -3.33 -2.46 1.62
C PHE A 45 -2.64 -1.10 1.53
N LYS A 46 -2.50 -0.41 2.67
CA LYS A 46 -1.82 0.89 2.73
C LYS A 46 -0.34 0.79 2.36
N ILE A 47 0.35 -0.27 2.78
CA ILE A 47 1.74 -0.54 2.38
C ILE A 47 1.79 -0.93 0.90
N PHE A 48 0.89 -1.81 0.45
CA PHE A 48 0.80 -2.24 -0.94
C PHE A 48 0.65 -1.06 -1.91
N SER A 49 -0.14 -0.04 -1.53
CA SER A 49 -0.32 1.19 -2.32
C SER A 49 0.92 2.10 -2.42
N GLY A 50 1.97 1.82 -1.66
CA GLY A 50 3.20 2.62 -1.62
C GLY A 50 3.12 3.88 -0.74
N ILE A 51 2.01 4.13 -0.05
CA ILE A 51 1.83 5.31 0.82
C ILE A 51 2.85 5.35 1.97
N LEU A 52 3.32 4.17 2.42
CA LEU A 52 4.25 4.00 3.54
C LEU A 52 5.68 3.66 3.11
N ASP A 53 6.00 3.85 1.83
CA ASP A 53 7.34 3.62 1.27
C ASP A 53 8.28 4.76 1.66
N ASN A 54 9.48 4.40 2.11
CA ASN A 54 10.55 5.35 2.35
C ASN A 54 11.57 5.31 1.20
N LYS A 55 11.85 6.46 0.58
CA LYS A 55 12.75 6.56 -0.59
C LYS A 55 14.20 6.16 -0.25
N GLY A 56 14.64 6.34 1.00
CA GLY A 56 15.98 5.96 1.47
C GLY A 56 16.16 4.50 1.89
N SER A 57 15.11 3.68 1.82
CA SER A 57 15.18 2.27 2.24
C SER A 57 16.04 1.41 1.31
N LYS A 58 16.60 0.32 1.84
CA LYS A 58 17.46 -0.62 1.10
C LYS A 58 16.64 -1.68 0.35
N GLY A 59 16.89 -1.86 -0.94
CA GLY A 59 16.28 -2.90 -1.78
C GLY A 59 16.20 -2.51 -3.27
N GLN A 60 15.60 -3.36 -4.09
CA GLN A 60 15.55 -3.20 -5.55
C GLN A 60 14.13 -3.07 -6.12
N LEU A 61 13.11 -3.55 -5.39
CA LEU A 61 11.71 -3.52 -5.81
C LEU A 61 10.83 -2.76 -4.81
N VAL A 62 9.73 -2.18 -5.27
CA VAL A 62 8.65 -1.72 -4.37
C VAL A 62 7.73 -2.89 -3.99
N HIS A 63 6.94 -2.71 -2.93
CA HIS A 63 6.09 -3.77 -2.36
C HIS A 63 5.13 -4.40 -3.39
N SER A 64 4.43 -3.59 -4.18
CA SER A 64 3.47 -4.07 -5.19
C SER A 64 4.14 -4.85 -6.33
N GLN A 65 5.32 -4.44 -6.79
CA GLN A 65 6.09 -5.14 -7.81
C GLN A 65 6.49 -6.54 -7.34
N ALA A 66 6.97 -6.65 -6.10
CA ALA A 66 7.32 -7.94 -5.51
C ALA A 66 6.10 -8.82 -5.23
N PHE A 67 4.99 -8.21 -4.82
CA PHE A 67 3.71 -8.92 -4.68
C PHE A 67 3.32 -9.57 -6.01
N PHE A 68 3.16 -8.78 -7.07
CA PHE A 68 2.72 -9.28 -8.37
C PHE A 68 3.70 -10.29 -8.99
N ALA A 69 5.01 -10.01 -8.94
CA ALA A 69 6.00 -10.95 -9.45
C ALA A 69 6.02 -12.27 -8.66
N GLY A 70 5.78 -12.20 -7.35
CA GLY A 70 5.74 -13.36 -6.45
C GLY A 70 4.46 -14.16 -6.48
N THR A 71 3.36 -13.61 -7.00
CA THR A 71 2.03 -14.23 -6.92
C THR A 71 1.38 -14.45 -8.28
N ALA A 72 1.94 -13.96 -9.39
CA ALA A 72 1.30 -14.04 -10.71
C ALA A 72 0.76 -15.44 -11.08
N SER A 73 1.54 -16.52 -10.90
CA SER A 73 1.06 -17.88 -11.21
C SER A 73 -0.09 -18.34 -10.31
N SER A 74 -0.08 -17.98 -9.02
CA SER A 74 -1.11 -18.40 -8.07
C SER A 74 -2.34 -17.49 -8.09
N LEU A 75 -2.15 -16.20 -8.33
CA LEU A 75 -3.16 -15.15 -8.19
C LEU A 75 -4.35 -15.32 -9.13
N LEU A 76 -4.09 -15.70 -10.39
CA LEU A 76 -5.15 -15.92 -11.38
C LEU A 76 -5.17 -17.37 -11.88
N LEU A 77 -4.13 -17.82 -12.59
CA LEU A 77 -4.11 -19.17 -13.20
C LEU A 77 -4.27 -20.29 -12.17
N GLY A 78 -3.46 -20.26 -11.11
CA GLY A 78 -3.52 -21.24 -10.02
C GLY A 78 -4.84 -21.18 -9.26
N ALA A 79 -5.40 -20.00 -9.01
CA ALA A 79 -6.70 -19.87 -8.37
C ALA A 79 -7.85 -20.37 -9.27
N ILE A 80 -7.81 -20.15 -10.58
CA ILE A 80 -8.80 -20.70 -11.54
C ILE A 80 -8.75 -22.22 -11.53
N ILE A 81 -7.57 -22.81 -11.78
CA ILE A 81 -7.39 -24.26 -11.85
C ILE A 81 -7.68 -24.89 -10.48
N GLY A 82 -7.14 -24.33 -9.41
CA GLY A 82 -7.33 -24.82 -8.04
C GLY A 82 -8.79 -24.80 -7.61
N SER A 83 -9.55 -23.78 -7.99
CA SER A 83 -10.97 -23.70 -7.66
C SER A 83 -11.81 -24.70 -8.46
N ALA A 84 -11.50 -24.90 -9.74
CA ALA A 84 -12.17 -25.88 -10.59
C ALA A 84 -11.92 -27.33 -10.08
N VAL A 85 -10.68 -27.63 -9.70
CA VAL A 85 -10.32 -28.92 -9.09
C VAL A 85 -11.00 -29.09 -7.73
N ALA A 86 -10.98 -28.06 -6.89
CA ALA A 86 -11.65 -28.09 -5.60
C ALA A 86 -13.16 -28.34 -5.71
N LEU A 87 -13.85 -27.67 -6.64
CA LEU A 87 -15.27 -27.90 -6.93
C LEU A 87 -15.54 -29.37 -7.33
N THR A 88 -14.68 -29.93 -8.18
CA THR A 88 -14.81 -31.33 -8.65
C THR A 88 -14.66 -32.33 -7.50
N ILE A 89 -13.76 -32.06 -6.55
CA ILE A 89 -13.47 -32.96 -5.42
C ILE A 89 -14.49 -32.79 -4.29
N GLY A 90 -14.77 -31.53 -3.89
CA GLY A 90 -15.49 -31.21 -2.66
C GLY A 90 -16.91 -30.69 -2.85
N GLY A 91 -17.39 -30.51 -4.09
CA GLY A 91 -18.71 -29.94 -4.37
C GLY A 91 -18.78 -28.42 -4.17
N ILE A 92 -19.98 -27.84 -4.26
CA ILE A 92 -20.17 -26.37 -4.24
C ILE A 92 -19.86 -25.82 -2.84
N GLY A 93 -20.20 -26.59 -1.80
CA GLY A 93 -19.89 -26.27 -0.40
C GLY A 93 -18.39 -26.13 -0.09
N ALA A 94 -17.50 -26.65 -0.95
CA ALA A 94 -16.05 -26.49 -0.78
C ALA A 94 -15.60 -25.02 -0.78
N LEU A 95 -16.31 -24.14 -1.47
CA LEU A 95 -15.96 -22.71 -1.53
C LEU A 95 -15.95 -22.05 -0.14
N PHE A 96 -16.90 -22.40 0.72
CA PHE A 96 -16.97 -21.88 2.08
C PHE A 96 -15.71 -22.23 2.88
N TRP A 97 -15.24 -23.47 2.75
CA TRP A 97 -14.03 -23.94 3.41
C TRP A 97 -12.76 -23.37 2.77
N ILE A 98 -12.77 -23.07 1.47
CA ILE A 98 -11.71 -22.28 0.82
C ILE A 98 -11.64 -20.87 1.41
N TRP A 99 -12.77 -20.21 1.69
CA TRP A 99 -12.76 -18.88 2.33
C TRP A 99 -12.12 -18.93 3.71
N ILE A 100 -12.58 -19.83 4.58
CA ILE A 100 -12.02 -19.99 5.93
C ILE A 100 -10.55 -20.35 5.85
N GLY A 101 -10.21 -21.38 5.07
CA GLY A 101 -8.86 -21.87 4.92
C GLY A 101 -7.91 -20.80 4.38
N SER A 102 -8.34 -20.02 3.40
CA SER A 102 -7.54 -18.94 2.78
C SER A 102 -7.19 -17.83 3.79
N ILE A 103 -8.11 -17.53 4.71
CA ILE A 103 -7.85 -16.60 5.82
C ILE A 103 -6.87 -17.20 6.83
N LEU A 104 -6.99 -18.50 7.14
CA LEU A 104 -6.11 -19.18 8.09
C LEU A 104 -4.68 -19.36 7.59
N ILE A 105 -4.45 -19.49 6.28
CA ILE A 105 -3.11 -19.65 5.71
C ILE A 105 -2.38 -18.32 5.43
N MET A 106 -3.06 -17.17 5.53
CA MET A 106 -2.45 -15.84 5.34
C MET A 106 -1.12 -15.65 6.12
N PRO A 107 -1.02 -16.07 7.40
CA PRO A 107 0.22 -15.92 8.17
C PRO A 107 1.41 -16.70 7.61
N ILE A 108 1.20 -17.77 6.84
CA ILE A 108 2.29 -18.54 6.21
C ILE A 108 3.08 -17.64 5.26
N ARG A 109 2.38 -16.91 4.39
CA ARG A 109 3.00 -15.96 3.45
C ARG A 109 3.60 -14.74 4.16
N PHE A 110 2.96 -14.29 5.25
CA PHE A 110 3.49 -13.25 6.13
C PHE A 110 4.86 -13.63 6.69
N VAL A 111 4.94 -14.74 7.42
CA VAL A 111 6.19 -15.18 8.07
C VAL A 111 7.27 -15.45 7.04
N SER A 112 6.94 -16.15 5.96
CA SER A 112 7.91 -16.50 4.92
C SER A 112 8.57 -15.26 4.28
N SER A 113 7.77 -14.25 3.95
CA SER A 113 8.28 -13.02 3.31
C SER A 113 9.03 -12.12 4.31
N THR A 114 8.57 -12.06 5.57
CA THR A 114 9.29 -11.33 6.64
C THR A 114 10.66 -11.96 6.91
N MET A 115 10.75 -13.29 7.00
CA MET A 115 12.02 -13.98 7.20
C MET A 115 12.95 -13.84 6.00
N ALA A 116 12.43 -13.85 4.77
CA ALA A 116 13.23 -13.64 3.56
C ALA A 116 13.93 -12.28 3.54
N ILE A 117 13.28 -11.21 4.02
CA ILE A 117 13.93 -9.89 4.13
C ILE A 117 14.91 -9.85 5.29
N LYS A 118 14.55 -10.41 6.44
CA LYS A 118 15.41 -10.41 7.64
C LYS A 118 16.76 -11.10 7.36
N PHE A 119 16.74 -12.22 6.65
CA PHE A 119 17.91 -13.07 6.43
C PHE A 119 18.55 -12.92 5.05
N ARG A 120 18.15 -11.93 4.24
CA ARG A 120 18.76 -11.67 2.92
C ARG A 120 20.25 -11.34 3.02
N THR A 121 21.02 -11.76 2.02
CA THR A 121 22.45 -11.45 1.89
C THR A 121 22.63 -10.37 0.83
N LYS A 122 23.50 -9.39 1.07
CA LYS A 122 23.89 -8.42 0.04
C LYS A 122 25.20 -8.87 -0.61
N LEU A 123 25.22 -8.98 -1.92
CA LEU A 123 26.43 -9.23 -2.70
C LEU A 123 27.25 -7.93 -2.88
N PRO A 124 28.56 -8.02 -3.18
CA PRO A 124 29.39 -6.87 -3.54
C PRO A 124 28.83 -6.05 -4.71
N SER A 125 28.17 -6.73 -5.67
CA SER A 125 27.46 -6.12 -6.80
C SER A 125 26.24 -5.28 -6.41
N GLY A 126 25.82 -5.29 -5.13
CA GLY A 126 24.63 -4.63 -4.63
C GLY A 126 23.32 -5.42 -4.83
N ARG A 127 23.38 -6.62 -5.44
CA ARG A 127 22.24 -7.55 -5.54
C ARG A 127 21.92 -8.17 -4.18
N TYR A 128 20.64 -8.40 -3.92
CA TYR A 128 20.18 -9.13 -2.75
C TYR A 128 19.89 -10.60 -3.12
N LEU A 129 20.47 -11.50 -2.33
CA LEU A 129 20.17 -12.92 -2.35
C LEU A 129 19.19 -13.24 -1.22
N SER A 130 18.08 -13.88 -1.55
CA SER A 130 16.98 -14.11 -0.61
C SER A 130 16.09 -15.28 -1.02
N GLY A 131 15.42 -15.84 -0.04
CA GLY A 131 14.51 -16.98 -0.20
C GLY A 131 14.59 -17.93 0.99
N PRO A 132 13.84 -19.04 0.95
CA PRO A 132 13.78 -19.97 2.08
C PRO A 132 15.11 -20.59 2.46
N MET A 133 15.92 -21.01 1.50
CA MET A 133 17.27 -21.53 1.73
C MET A 133 18.13 -20.65 2.64
N TYR A 134 18.06 -19.31 2.49
CA TYR A 134 18.85 -18.39 3.31
C TYR A 134 18.35 -18.28 4.75
N PHE A 135 17.04 -18.23 4.99
CA PHE A 135 16.55 -18.20 6.37
C PHE A 135 16.61 -19.58 7.02
N ILE A 136 16.50 -20.67 6.27
CA ILE A 136 16.69 -22.04 6.77
C ILE A 136 18.14 -22.19 7.26
N GLU A 137 19.12 -21.84 6.43
CA GLU A 137 20.52 -21.94 6.82
C GLU A 137 20.88 -20.97 7.95
N LYS A 138 20.56 -19.68 7.82
CA LYS A 138 21.03 -18.68 8.79
C LYS A 138 20.29 -18.74 10.12
N ALA A 139 19.00 -19.04 10.11
CA ALA A 139 18.18 -18.98 11.32
C ALA A 139 18.09 -20.33 12.03
N LEU A 140 18.03 -21.45 11.28
CA LEU A 140 17.96 -22.79 11.86
C LEU A 140 19.31 -23.51 11.89
N LYS A 141 20.36 -22.94 11.29
CA LYS A 141 21.69 -23.57 11.14
C LYS A 141 21.62 -24.92 10.40
N ALA A 142 20.60 -25.11 9.57
CA ALA A 142 20.31 -26.38 8.89
C ALA A 142 20.65 -26.30 7.39
N LYS A 143 21.94 -26.29 7.05
CA LYS A 143 22.41 -26.20 5.65
C LYS A 143 21.87 -27.33 4.77
N TRP A 144 21.82 -28.56 5.29
CA TRP A 144 21.30 -29.73 4.56
C TRP A 144 19.83 -29.52 4.13
N LEU A 145 19.00 -28.95 5.01
CA LEU A 145 17.59 -28.68 4.74
C LEU A 145 17.42 -27.56 3.71
N ALA A 146 18.30 -26.55 3.74
CA ALA A 146 18.34 -25.47 2.75
C ALA A 146 18.75 -25.96 1.36
N VAL A 147 19.69 -26.92 1.28
CA VAL A 147 20.08 -27.58 0.02
C VAL A 147 18.95 -28.45 -0.50
N LEU A 148 18.32 -29.26 0.35
CA LEU A 148 17.15 -30.09 -0.02
C LEU A 148 16.01 -29.22 -0.58
N PHE A 149 15.68 -28.13 0.11
CA PHE A 149 14.72 -27.13 -0.37
C PHE A 149 15.13 -26.59 -1.75
N SER A 150 16.39 -26.21 -1.93
CA SER A 150 16.85 -25.58 -3.17
C SER A 150 16.78 -26.54 -4.36
N LEU A 151 17.10 -27.84 -4.16
CA LEU A 151 16.97 -28.87 -5.19
C LEU A 151 15.50 -29.09 -5.58
N GLY A 152 14.61 -29.25 -4.60
CA GLY A 152 13.17 -29.38 -4.84
C GLY A 152 12.59 -28.14 -5.53
N SER A 153 12.99 -26.95 -5.08
CA SER A 153 12.60 -25.65 -5.66
C SER A 153 13.03 -25.52 -7.13
N ILE A 154 14.27 -25.87 -7.48
CA ILE A 154 14.73 -25.81 -8.88
C ILE A 154 13.89 -26.71 -9.78
N LEU A 155 13.60 -27.93 -9.33
CA LEU A 155 12.81 -28.88 -10.10
C LEU A 155 11.34 -28.44 -10.21
N ALA A 156 10.76 -27.89 -9.12
CA ALA A 156 9.44 -27.28 -9.16
C ALA A 156 9.39 -26.08 -10.13
N VAL A 157 10.41 -25.22 -10.12
CA VAL A 157 10.53 -24.07 -11.02
C VAL A 157 10.56 -24.53 -12.48
N LEU A 158 11.36 -25.55 -12.81
CA LEU A 158 11.49 -26.06 -14.18
C LEU A 158 10.15 -26.52 -14.75
N PHE A 159 9.38 -27.29 -13.97
CA PHE A 159 8.13 -27.88 -14.44
C PHE A 159 6.90 -26.97 -14.20
N MET A 160 6.61 -26.61 -12.95
CA MET A 160 5.44 -25.76 -12.63
C MET A 160 5.63 -24.30 -13.01
N GLY A 161 6.87 -23.81 -13.02
CA GLY A 161 7.17 -22.42 -13.35
C GLY A 161 7.52 -22.17 -14.81
N GLY A 162 8.09 -23.17 -15.49
CA GLY A 162 8.54 -23.05 -16.88
C GLY A 162 7.67 -23.81 -17.86
N VAL A 163 7.71 -25.14 -17.79
CA VAL A 163 7.03 -26.03 -18.74
C VAL A 163 5.52 -25.82 -18.74
N VAL A 164 4.84 -26.01 -17.60
CA VAL A 164 3.38 -25.98 -17.50
C VAL A 164 2.81 -24.64 -18.01
N PRO A 165 3.27 -23.46 -17.54
CA PRO A 165 2.74 -22.19 -18.04
C PRO A 165 3.00 -21.98 -19.53
N THR A 166 4.16 -22.42 -20.05
CA THR A 166 4.45 -22.28 -21.49
C THR A 166 3.55 -23.17 -22.34
N LEU A 167 3.31 -24.40 -21.92
CA LEU A 167 2.37 -25.30 -22.60
C LEU A 167 0.95 -24.74 -22.54
N THR A 168 0.51 -24.22 -21.39
CA THR A 168 -0.80 -23.57 -21.25
C THR A 168 -0.92 -22.37 -22.19
N MET A 169 0.09 -21.50 -22.25
CA MET A 169 0.10 -20.35 -23.17
C MET A 169 0.06 -20.79 -24.64
N THR A 170 0.77 -21.87 -24.97
CA THR A 170 0.78 -22.44 -26.33
C THR A 170 -0.60 -22.99 -26.68
N HIS A 171 -1.23 -23.72 -25.77
CA HIS A 171 -2.59 -24.24 -25.93
C HIS A 171 -3.63 -23.13 -26.10
N ILE A 172 -3.60 -22.10 -25.23
CA ILE A 172 -4.49 -20.94 -25.33
C ILE A 172 -4.29 -20.25 -26.68
N SER A 173 -3.05 -19.99 -27.08
CA SER A 173 -2.78 -19.24 -28.30
C SER A 173 -3.16 -19.99 -29.57
N ASN A 174 -2.98 -21.32 -29.58
CA ASN A 174 -3.40 -22.15 -30.71
C ASN A 174 -4.93 -22.16 -30.86
N ASN A 175 -5.66 -22.33 -29.75
CA ASN A 175 -7.12 -22.45 -29.78
C ASN A 175 -7.83 -21.09 -29.89
N ALA A 176 -7.27 -20.03 -29.32
CA ALA A 176 -7.86 -18.69 -29.36
C ALA A 176 -7.39 -17.87 -30.57
N PHE A 177 -6.11 -17.92 -30.94
CA PHE A 177 -5.55 -17.00 -31.95
C PHE A 177 -5.09 -17.74 -33.22
N GLY A 178 -5.32 -19.05 -33.32
CA GLY A 178 -4.91 -19.85 -34.47
C GLY A 178 -3.40 -19.94 -34.67
N THR A 179 -2.60 -19.60 -33.66
CA THR A 179 -1.14 -19.62 -33.78
C THR A 179 -0.62 -21.05 -33.71
N LYS A 180 -0.08 -21.57 -34.82
CA LYS A 180 0.44 -22.93 -34.89
C LYS A 180 1.95 -23.00 -34.62
N GLY A 181 2.40 -24.15 -34.12
CA GLY A 181 3.81 -24.48 -34.01
C GLY A 181 4.54 -23.81 -32.83
N MET A 182 5.85 -23.60 -33.01
CA MET A 182 6.78 -23.17 -31.96
C MET A 182 6.83 -21.65 -31.71
N PHE A 183 6.00 -20.86 -32.39
CA PHE A 183 6.06 -19.39 -32.32
C PHE A 183 5.93 -18.86 -30.89
N ILE A 184 4.93 -19.31 -30.14
CA ILE A 184 4.67 -18.85 -28.76
C ILE A 184 5.80 -19.26 -27.80
N PRO A 185 6.25 -20.54 -27.75
CA PRO A 185 7.42 -20.94 -26.97
C PRO A 185 8.68 -20.12 -27.28
N ILE A 186 8.95 -19.83 -28.56
CA ILE A 186 10.11 -19.03 -29.00
C ILE A 186 9.96 -17.58 -28.52
N LEU A 187 8.78 -16.99 -28.70
CA LEU A 187 8.49 -15.62 -28.26
C LEU A 187 8.64 -15.47 -26.74
N VAL A 188 8.05 -16.40 -25.97
CA VAL A 188 8.17 -16.43 -24.51
C VAL A 188 9.63 -16.56 -24.09
N SER A 189 10.40 -17.42 -24.77
CA SER A 189 11.84 -17.58 -24.51
C SER A 189 12.64 -16.31 -24.80
N ALA A 190 12.37 -15.62 -25.91
CA ALA A 190 12.98 -14.34 -26.25
C ALA A 190 12.66 -13.26 -25.20
N ILE A 191 11.40 -13.15 -24.76
CA ILE A 191 11.01 -12.21 -23.70
C ILE A 191 11.70 -12.58 -22.39
N LEU A 192 11.74 -13.86 -22.04
CA LEU A 192 12.39 -14.33 -20.82
C LEU A 192 13.89 -13.99 -20.81
N ILE A 193 14.59 -14.18 -21.93
CA ILE A 193 16.01 -13.80 -22.06
C ILE A 193 16.17 -12.29 -21.86
N TYR A 194 15.33 -11.47 -22.52
CA TYR A 194 15.37 -10.02 -22.36
C TYR A 194 15.12 -9.59 -20.90
N VAL A 195 14.13 -10.18 -20.23
CA VAL A 195 13.80 -9.88 -18.84
C VAL A 195 14.92 -10.34 -17.89
N SER A 196 15.43 -11.56 -18.10
CA SER A 196 16.52 -12.19 -17.34
C SER A 196 17.79 -11.34 -17.35
N LEU A 197 18.20 -10.82 -18.52
CA LEU A 197 19.37 -9.94 -18.66
C LEU A 197 19.24 -8.64 -17.86
N GLY A 198 18.01 -8.20 -17.56
CA GLY A 198 17.76 -7.04 -16.72
C GLY A 198 17.71 -7.31 -15.23
N GLY A 199 17.80 -8.59 -14.84
CA GLY A 199 17.63 -9.05 -13.48
C GLY A 199 16.28 -8.68 -12.86
N ILE A 200 16.25 -8.73 -11.54
CA ILE A 200 15.00 -8.57 -10.75
C ILE A 200 14.29 -7.24 -10.97
N ARG A 201 15.02 -6.17 -11.33
CA ARG A 201 14.41 -4.85 -11.60
C ARG A 201 13.50 -4.89 -12.82
N ARG A 202 13.88 -5.58 -13.91
CA ARG A 202 13.01 -5.73 -15.10
C ARG A 202 11.83 -6.64 -14.77
N VAL A 203 12.07 -7.77 -14.10
CA VAL A 203 11.00 -8.69 -13.64
C VAL A 203 9.94 -7.94 -12.83
N GLY A 204 10.36 -7.17 -11.82
CA GLY A 204 9.43 -6.43 -10.97
C GLY A 204 8.72 -5.28 -11.68
N LYS A 205 9.40 -4.53 -12.57
CA LYS A 205 8.73 -3.50 -13.38
C LYS A 205 7.68 -4.10 -14.31
N MET A 206 8.01 -5.20 -14.98
CA MET A 206 7.10 -5.91 -15.87
C MET A 206 5.88 -6.42 -15.08
N ALA A 207 6.08 -7.11 -13.97
CA ALA A 207 4.98 -7.61 -13.13
C ALA A 207 4.10 -6.46 -12.57
N GLY A 208 4.72 -5.39 -12.08
CA GLY A 208 4.01 -4.23 -11.56
C GLY A 208 3.18 -3.47 -12.59
N PHE A 209 3.46 -3.65 -13.88
CA PHE A 209 2.72 -3.02 -14.97
C PHE A 209 1.71 -3.99 -15.62
N LEU A 210 2.16 -5.19 -16.00
CA LEU A 210 1.36 -6.17 -16.73
C LEU A 210 0.30 -6.84 -15.86
N THR A 211 0.58 -7.17 -14.60
CA THR A 211 -0.39 -7.89 -13.76
C THR A 211 -1.65 -7.06 -13.47
N PRO A 212 -1.57 -5.76 -13.12
CA PRO A 212 -2.76 -4.93 -13.01
C PRO A 212 -3.59 -4.87 -14.31
N ILE A 213 -2.93 -4.76 -15.47
CA ILE A 213 -3.61 -4.78 -16.77
C ILE A 213 -4.33 -6.12 -16.95
N GLY A 214 -3.64 -7.24 -16.73
CA GLY A 214 -4.24 -8.57 -16.79
C GLY A 214 -5.46 -8.71 -15.89
N LEU A 215 -5.41 -8.21 -14.64
CA LEU A 215 -6.56 -8.23 -13.72
C LEU A 215 -7.74 -7.43 -14.28
N VAL A 216 -7.50 -6.21 -14.78
CA VAL A 216 -8.56 -5.38 -15.37
C VAL A 216 -9.20 -6.08 -16.57
N LEU A 217 -8.39 -6.66 -17.46
CA LEU A 217 -8.88 -7.44 -18.61
C LEU A 217 -9.72 -8.64 -18.18
N PHE A 218 -9.27 -9.36 -17.15
CA PHE A 218 -10.00 -10.51 -16.61
C PHE A 218 -11.35 -10.11 -16.02
N PHE A 219 -11.40 -9.13 -15.11
CA PHE A 219 -12.66 -8.74 -14.50
C PHE A 219 -13.64 -8.15 -15.52
N PHE A 220 -13.15 -7.33 -16.45
CA PHE A 220 -13.99 -6.75 -17.48
C PHE A 220 -14.56 -7.82 -18.43
N SER A 221 -13.74 -8.76 -18.89
CA SER A 221 -14.21 -9.88 -19.72
C SER A 221 -15.19 -10.79 -18.98
N TYR A 222 -14.93 -11.10 -17.71
CA TYR A 222 -15.80 -11.93 -16.87
C TYR A 222 -17.22 -11.38 -16.81
N PHE A 223 -17.39 -10.09 -16.51
CA PHE A 223 -18.73 -9.49 -16.39
C PHE A 223 -19.44 -9.32 -17.73
N ILE A 224 -18.73 -9.33 -18.85
CA ILE A 224 -19.33 -9.28 -20.19
C ILE A 224 -19.76 -10.67 -20.64
N LEU A 225 -18.88 -11.68 -20.51
CA LEU A 225 -19.12 -13.04 -21.00
C LEU A 225 -20.33 -13.69 -20.34
N PHE A 226 -20.56 -13.42 -19.06
CA PHE A 226 -21.48 -14.22 -18.25
C PHE A 226 -22.67 -13.43 -17.69
N LYS A 227 -22.89 -12.21 -18.18
CA LYS A 227 -23.92 -11.30 -17.66
C LYS A 227 -25.33 -11.89 -17.67
N SER A 228 -25.67 -12.67 -18.70
CA SER A 228 -27.00 -13.24 -18.93
C SER A 228 -27.24 -14.58 -18.25
N ASP A 229 -26.18 -15.28 -17.88
CA ASP A 229 -26.23 -16.72 -17.57
C ASP A 229 -26.08 -16.98 -16.06
N PHE A 230 -25.92 -15.91 -15.27
CA PHE A 230 -25.73 -16.04 -13.84
C PHE A 230 -27.05 -16.24 -13.09
N ILE A 231 -27.07 -17.26 -12.23
CA ILE A 231 -28.08 -17.36 -11.18
C ILE A 231 -27.96 -16.16 -10.24
N PRO A 232 -29.03 -15.73 -9.55
CA PRO A 232 -28.94 -14.66 -8.57
C PRO A 232 -27.83 -14.94 -7.55
N PHE A 233 -26.96 -13.96 -7.31
CA PHE A 233 -25.80 -14.15 -6.42
C PHE A 233 -26.21 -14.56 -4.99
N SER A 234 -27.38 -14.10 -4.51
CA SER A 234 -27.95 -14.53 -3.24
C SER A 234 -28.30 -16.03 -3.22
N SER A 235 -28.87 -16.54 -4.31
CA SER A 235 -29.16 -17.98 -4.47
C SER A 235 -27.88 -18.80 -4.51
N PHE A 236 -26.87 -18.33 -5.25
CA PHE A 236 -25.54 -18.95 -5.26
C PHE A 236 -24.94 -19.04 -3.85
N LEU A 237 -24.94 -17.95 -3.09
CA LEU A 237 -24.46 -17.95 -1.71
C LEU A 237 -25.27 -18.93 -0.85
N SER A 238 -26.60 -18.96 -0.98
CA SER A 238 -27.44 -19.91 -0.25
C SER A 238 -27.04 -21.36 -0.52
N ILE A 239 -26.76 -21.72 -1.79
CA ILE A 239 -26.31 -23.08 -2.16
C ILE A 239 -24.96 -23.39 -1.52
N VAL A 240 -24.00 -22.47 -1.61
CA VAL A 240 -22.67 -22.63 -1.01
C VAL A 240 -22.76 -22.88 0.49
N PHE A 241 -23.52 -22.06 1.22
CA PHE A 241 -23.69 -22.23 2.65
C PHE A 241 -24.45 -23.50 2.99
N HIS A 242 -25.52 -23.82 2.25
CA HIS A 242 -26.29 -25.03 2.48
C HIS A 242 -25.41 -26.27 2.30
N GLU A 243 -24.75 -26.45 1.15
CA GLU A 243 -23.88 -27.60 0.90
C GLU A 243 -22.66 -27.68 1.83
N ALA A 244 -22.11 -26.53 2.26
CA ALA A 244 -20.98 -26.52 3.19
C ALA A 244 -21.32 -27.13 4.55
N PHE A 245 -22.59 -27.06 4.95
CA PHE A 245 -23.09 -27.53 6.24
C PHE A 245 -24.08 -28.70 6.13
N GLN A 246 -24.51 -29.07 4.92
CA GLN A 246 -25.48 -30.13 4.71
C GLN A 246 -24.83 -31.47 5.04
N SER A 247 -25.26 -32.02 6.16
CA SER A 247 -24.68 -33.18 6.81
C SER A 247 -25.61 -34.38 6.62
N SER A 248 -25.80 -34.81 5.37
CA SER A 248 -26.49 -36.06 5.10
C SER A 248 -25.56 -37.24 5.41
N SER A 249 -25.36 -37.53 6.72
CA SER A 249 -24.86 -38.78 7.36
C SER A 249 -23.87 -38.56 8.54
N ILE A 250 -24.11 -37.60 9.44
CA ILE A 250 -23.30 -37.45 10.67
C ILE A 250 -23.43 -38.65 11.63
N ILE A 251 -24.46 -39.49 11.51
CA ILE A 251 -24.75 -40.53 12.52
C ILE A 251 -24.18 -41.92 12.14
N LEU A 252 -23.77 -42.16 10.88
CA LEU A 252 -23.33 -43.48 10.38
C LEU A 252 -22.04 -43.42 9.53
N GLY A 253 -21.03 -42.68 9.97
CA GLY A 253 -19.68 -42.70 9.36
C GLY A 253 -19.46 -41.81 8.12
N GLY A 254 -20.50 -41.20 7.54
CA GLY A 254 -20.34 -40.34 6.37
C GLY A 254 -19.88 -38.91 6.67
N GLY A 255 -19.99 -38.43 7.92
CA GLY A 255 -19.33 -37.18 8.35
C GLY A 255 -17.80 -37.20 8.18
N PHE A 256 -17.16 -38.37 8.37
CA PHE A 256 -15.73 -38.53 8.12
C PHE A 256 -15.40 -38.43 6.62
N ILE A 257 -16.28 -38.97 5.76
CA ILE A 257 -16.14 -38.87 4.30
C ILE A 257 -16.27 -37.41 3.85
N THR A 258 -17.26 -36.67 4.36
CA THR A 258 -17.43 -35.25 4.04
C THR A 258 -16.22 -34.41 4.47
N ILE A 259 -15.72 -34.60 5.69
CA ILE A 259 -14.52 -33.90 6.18
C ILE A 259 -13.31 -34.25 5.32
N LYS A 260 -13.15 -35.51 4.93
CA LYS A 260 -12.08 -35.97 4.04
C LYS A 260 -12.17 -35.29 2.67
N MET A 261 -13.35 -35.25 2.04
CA MET A 261 -13.54 -34.60 0.73
C MET A 261 -13.24 -33.09 0.81
N ILE A 262 -13.68 -32.41 1.86
CA ILE A 262 -13.38 -30.99 2.09
C ILE A 262 -11.86 -30.77 2.26
N SER A 263 -11.21 -31.65 3.02
CA SER A 263 -9.76 -31.63 3.26
C SER A 263 -8.97 -31.83 1.97
N GLU A 264 -9.38 -32.79 1.13
CA GLU A 264 -8.77 -33.07 -0.17
C GLU A 264 -8.98 -31.93 -1.15
N SER A 265 -10.19 -31.37 -1.19
CA SER A 265 -10.52 -30.19 -2.00
C SER A 265 -9.67 -28.98 -1.64
N PHE A 266 -9.61 -28.61 -0.36
CA PHE A 266 -8.79 -27.47 0.08
C PHE A 266 -7.28 -27.76 -0.02
N GLY A 267 -6.86 -29.00 0.20
CA GLY A 267 -5.48 -29.46 0.00
C GLY A 267 -5.03 -29.29 -1.45
N ALA A 268 -5.82 -29.78 -2.41
CA ALA A 268 -5.58 -29.62 -3.84
C ALA A 268 -5.52 -28.13 -4.24
N TYR A 269 -6.46 -27.33 -3.71
CA TYR A 269 -6.46 -25.87 -3.90
C TYR A 269 -5.14 -25.24 -3.42
N CYS A 270 -4.67 -25.58 -2.21
CA CYS A 270 -3.42 -25.06 -1.65
C CYS A 270 -2.18 -25.48 -2.45
N MET A 271 -2.16 -26.71 -2.96
CA MET A 271 -1.06 -27.21 -3.78
C MET A 271 -0.95 -26.44 -5.10
N ILE A 272 -2.08 -26.25 -5.79
CA ILE A 272 -2.14 -25.58 -7.09
C ILE A 272 -1.91 -24.06 -6.95
N THR A 273 -2.34 -23.47 -5.83
CA THR A 273 -2.03 -22.06 -5.50
C THR A 273 -0.66 -21.87 -4.83
N GLU A 274 0.12 -22.94 -4.73
CA GLU A 274 1.52 -22.94 -4.30
C GLU A 274 1.72 -22.41 -2.86
N VAL A 275 0.79 -22.72 -1.97
CA VAL A 275 0.85 -22.30 -0.57
C VAL A 275 2.02 -22.97 0.14
N GLY A 276 2.81 -22.19 0.87
CA GLY A 276 3.94 -22.75 1.63
C GLY A 276 5.15 -23.20 0.80
N VAL A 277 5.15 -22.99 -0.52
CA VAL A 277 6.25 -23.37 -1.44
C VAL A 277 7.47 -22.45 -1.31
N GLY A 278 7.26 -21.23 -0.78
CA GLY A 278 8.35 -20.27 -0.55
C GLY A 278 8.81 -19.49 -1.78
N LYS A 279 8.15 -19.64 -2.93
CA LYS A 279 8.41 -18.87 -4.16
C LYS A 279 8.33 -17.37 -3.94
N SER A 280 7.23 -16.89 -3.36
CA SER A 280 7.03 -15.45 -3.12
C SER A 280 8.08 -14.84 -2.18
N ALA A 281 8.68 -15.66 -1.31
CA ALA A 281 9.70 -15.24 -0.37
C ALA A 281 11.02 -14.91 -1.08
N GLY A 282 11.37 -15.65 -2.14
CA GLY A 282 12.56 -15.39 -2.97
C GLY A 282 12.55 -13.97 -3.54
N ILE A 283 11.41 -13.54 -4.07
CA ILE A 283 11.21 -12.18 -4.64
C ILE A 283 11.02 -11.14 -3.53
N SER A 284 10.24 -11.45 -2.50
CA SER A 284 9.95 -10.51 -1.41
C SER A 284 11.21 -10.05 -0.67
N GLY A 285 12.24 -10.89 -0.58
CA GLY A 285 13.49 -10.55 0.07
C GLY A 285 14.27 -9.40 -0.60
N VAL A 286 14.02 -9.10 -1.87
CA VAL A 286 14.69 -7.97 -2.56
C VAL A 286 13.94 -6.64 -2.44
N VAL A 287 12.82 -6.60 -1.72
CA VAL A 287 12.00 -5.40 -1.56
C VAL A 287 12.74 -4.30 -0.81
N ARG A 288 12.51 -3.07 -1.27
CA ARG A 288 12.95 -1.85 -0.65
C ARG A 288 12.07 -1.52 0.53
N THR A 289 12.53 -1.83 1.74
CA THR A 289 11.80 -1.57 2.98
C THR A 289 12.74 -1.23 4.14
N ASP A 290 12.23 -0.43 5.07
CA ASP A 290 12.79 -0.14 6.40
C ASP A 290 12.43 -1.21 7.44
N SER A 291 11.37 -1.99 7.23
CA SER A 291 10.98 -3.09 8.12
C SER A 291 10.63 -4.37 7.35
N PRO A 292 11.14 -5.55 7.75
CA PRO A 292 10.77 -6.85 7.15
C PRO A 292 9.27 -7.16 7.22
N VAL A 293 8.59 -6.66 8.27
CA VAL A 293 7.17 -6.91 8.52
C VAL A 293 6.30 -6.30 7.43
N LYS A 294 6.68 -5.14 6.88
CA LYS A 294 5.87 -4.43 5.87
C LYS A 294 5.58 -5.30 4.64
N GLN A 295 6.61 -5.95 4.09
CA GLN A 295 6.41 -6.85 2.95
C GLN A 295 5.70 -8.14 3.36
N GLY A 296 5.94 -8.66 4.57
CA GLY A 296 5.15 -9.79 5.09
C GLY A 296 3.66 -9.51 5.06
N LEU A 297 3.26 -8.33 5.53
CA LEU A 297 1.86 -7.90 5.54
C LEU A 297 1.31 -7.76 4.12
N VAL A 298 2.09 -7.25 3.17
CA VAL A 298 1.67 -7.20 1.75
C VAL A 298 1.50 -8.61 1.17
N SER A 299 2.45 -9.52 1.43
CA SER A 299 2.43 -10.87 0.89
C SER A 299 1.25 -11.72 1.39
N MET A 300 0.71 -11.48 2.59
CA MET A 300 -0.47 -12.21 3.06
C MET A 300 -1.75 -11.88 2.28
N LEU A 301 -1.81 -10.71 1.62
CA LEU A 301 -2.97 -10.35 0.80
C LEU A 301 -3.19 -11.29 -0.38
N SER A 302 -2.17 -12.03 -0.82
CA SER A 302 -2.35 -12.87 -2.01
C SER A 302 -3.32 -14.02 -1.73
N SER A 303 -3.22 -14.66 -0.56
CA SER A 303 -4.16 -15.70 -0.15
C SER A 303 -5.59 -15.19 -0.03
N PHE A 304 -5.78 -13.90 0.33
CA PHE A 304 -7.08 -13.26 0.29
C PHE A 304 -7.62 -13.17 -1.14
N PHE A 305 -6.85 -12.58 -2.06
CA PHE A 305 -7.28 -12.40 -3.44
C PHE A 305 -7.54 -13.74 -4.14
N GLU A 306 -6.64 -14.71 -3.97
CA GLU A 306 -6.74 -16.05 -4.52
C GLU A 306 -8.05 -16.71 -4.05
N GLY A 307 -8.25 -16.87 -2.73
CA GLY A 307 -9.33 -17.68 -2.20
C GLY A 307 -10.67 -16.98 -1.98
N MET A 308 -10.68 -15.66 -1.69
CA MET A 308 -11.92 -14.94 -1.43
C MET A 308 -12.51 -14.32 -2.69
N ILE A 309 -11.65 -13.83 -3.60
CA ILE A 309 -12.11 -13.07 -4.77
C ILE A 309 -12.13 -13.98 -5.99
N VAL A 310 -10.98 -14.54 -6.39
CA VAL A 310 -10.89 -15.32 -7.63
C VAL A 310 -11.65 -16.63 -7.50
N SER A 311 -11.49 -17.39 -6.41
CA SER A 311 -12.28 -18.62 -6.21
C SER A 311 -13.78 -18.39 -6.21
N THR A 312 -14.27 -17.31 -5.60
CA THR A 312 -15.71 -16.98 -5.61
C THR A 312 -16.22 -16.76 -7.02
N LEU A 313 -15.48 -16.01 -7.85
CA LEU A 313 -15.87 -15.76 -9.24
C LEU A 313 -15.84 -17.04 -10.08
N VAL A 314 -14.86 -17.90 -9.86
CA VAL A 314 -14.74 -19.18 -10.58
C VAL A 314 -15.87 -20.12 -10.18
N PHE A 315 -16.13 -20.32 -8.88
CA PHE A 315 -17.26 -21.14 -8.42
C PHE A 315 -18.60 -20.58 -8.91
N TYR A 316 -18.80 -19.25 -8.84
CA TYR A 316 -20.02 -18.62 -9.30
C TYR A 316 -20.26 -18.87 -10.79
N LEU A 317 -19.19 -18.79 -11.60
CA LEU A 317 -19.23 -19.13 -13.01
C LEU A 317 -19.57 -20.60 -13.26
N LEU A 318 -18.83 -21.51 -12.63
CA LEU A 318 -18.99 -22.94 -12.85
C LEU A 318 -20.36 -23.44 -12.41
N VAL A 319 -20.86 -22.96 -11.27
CA VAL A 319 -22.20 -23.32 -10.78
C VAL A 319 -23.30 -22.75 -11.68
N SER A 320 -23.19 -21.48 -12.08
CA SER A 320 -24.19 -20.85 -12.95
C SER A 320 -24.25 -21.51 -14.33
N SER A 321 -23.10 -21.97 -14.84
CA SER A 321 -23.01 -22.67 -16.13
C SER A 321 -23.28 -24.18 -16.03
N ASN A 322 -23.67 -24.68 -14.85
CA ASN A 322 -23.85 -26.10 -14.54
C ASN A 322 -22.62 -26.98 -14.89
N ALA A 323 -21.42 -26.41 -14.78
CA ALA A 323 -20.14 -27.04 -15.07
C ALA A 323 -19.50 -27.61 -13.79
N LEU A 324 -20.15 -28.59 -13.18
CA LEU A 324 -19.73 -29.16 -11.89
C LEU A 324 -18.67 -30.26 -12.00
N SER A 325 -18.65 -30.99 -13.12
CA SER A 325 -17.68 -32.05 -13.39
C SER A 325 -16.47 -31.54 -14.16
N PHE A 326 -15.31 -32.19 -14.02
CA PHE A 326 -14.09 -31.82 -14.75
C PHE A 326 -14.32 -31.75 -16.28
N ASP A 327 -15.04 -32.71 -16.86
CA ASP A 327 -15.34 -32.73 -18.30
C ASP A 327 -16.19 -31.53 -18.70
N SER A 328 -17.23 -31.21 -17.93
CA SER A 328 -18.06 -30.01 -18.18
C SER A 328 -17.30 -28.69 -18.00
N GLN A 329 -16.34 -28.65 -17.06
CA GLN A 329 -15.48 -27.48 -16.85
C GLN A 329 -14.53 -27.27 -18.03
N MET A 330 -13.93 -28.34 -18.54
CA MET A 330 -13.06 -28.26 -19.73
C MET A 330 -13.85 -27.85 -20.98
N ASN A 331 -15.09 -28.31 -21.14
CA ASN A 331 -15.98 -27.91 -22.22
C ASN A 331 -16.37 -26.43 -22.14
N LEU A 332 -16.63 -25.90 -20.93
CA LEU A 332 -16.87 -24.48 -20.74
C LEU A 332 -15.62 -23.65 -21.05
N LEU A 333 -14.44 -24.11 -20.61
CA LEU A 333 -13.20 -23.41 -20.91
C LEU A 333 -12.89 -23.40 -22.41
N SER A 334 -13.08 -24.52 -23.11
CA SER A 334 -12.84 -24.61 -24.55
C SER A 334 -13.80 -23.71 -25.35
N SER A 335 -15.06 -23.59 -24.92
CA SER A 335 -16.02 -22.67 -25.57
C SER A 335 -15.61 -21.21 -25.39
N ILE A 336 -15.06 -20.83 -24.23
CA ILE A 336 -14.53 -19.47 -24.00
C ILE A 336 -13.27 -19.22 -24.85
N LEU A 337 -12.38 -20.22 -24.96
CA LEU A 337 -11.13 -20.10 -25.72
C LEU A 337 -11.39 -19.79 -27.20
N VAL A 338 -12.37 -20.46 -27.81
CA VAL A 338 -12.69 -20.31 -29.25
C VAL A 338 -13.43 -19.00 -29.57
N ARG A 339 -14.04 -18.34 -28.58
CA ARG A 339 -14.76 -17.06 -28.75
C ARG A 339 -13.83 -15.83 -28.79
N SER A 340 -12.62 -15.98 -29.29
CA SER A 340 -11.63 -14.91 -29.41
C SER A 340 -12.00 -13.81 -30.41
N ASP A 341 -12.91 -14.10 -31.34
CA ASP A 341 -13.47 -13.11 -32.27
C ASP A 341 -14.39 -12.11 -31.56
N GLU A 342 -14.92 -12.47 -30.38
CA GLU A 342 -15.68 -11.56 -29.54
C GLU A 342 -14.74 -10.79 -28.62
N LEU A 343 -15.06 -9.51 -28.37
CA LEU A 343 -14.29 -8.65 -27.45
C LEU A 343 -14.08 -9.32 -26.09
N ALA A 344 -15.09 -10.00 -25.56
CA ALA A 344 -15.03 -10.57 -24.22
C ALA A 344 -14.10 -11.79 -24.15
N GLY A 345 -14.17 -12.71 -25.13
CA GLY A 345 -13.24 -13.85 -25.22
C GLY A 345 -11.81 -13.41 -25.52
N PHE A 346 -11.61 -12.41 -26.39
CA PHE A 346 -10.31 -11.81 -26.66
C PHE A 346 -9.64 -11.29 -25.38
N LEU A 347 -10.35 -10.49 -24.59
CA LEU A 347 -9.83 -9.89 -23.36
C LEU A 347 -9.55 -10.96 -22.29
N PHE A 348 -10.39 -11.99 -22.18
CA PHE A 348 -10.19 -13.11 -21.25
C PHE A 348 -8.90 -13.87 -21.59
N ASN A 349 -8.75 -14.30 -22.84
CA ASN A 349 -7.59 -15.06 -23.30
C ASN A 349 -6.29 -14.25 -23.20
N SER A 350 -6.37 -12.95 -23.53
CA SER A 350 -5.23 -12.02 -23.39
C SER A 350 -4.78 -11.89 -21.93
N SER A 351 -5.73 -11.84 -20.99
CA SER A 351 -5.40 -11.81 -19.56
C SER A 351 -4.61 -13.05 -19.13
N LEU A 352 -5.06 -14.25 -19.53
CA LEU A 352 -4.39 -15.50 -19.18
C LEU A 352 -2.97 -15.57 -19.75
N LEU A 353 -2.74 -15.10 -20.98
CA LEU A 353 -1.41 -15.02 -21.58
C LEU A 353 -0.48 -14.06 -20.84
N ILE A 354 -0.99 -12.87 -20.47
CA ILE A 354 -0.23 -11.90 -19.68
C ILE A 354 0.19 -12.50 -18.33
N PHE A 355 -0.75 -13.16 -17.65
CA PHE A 355 -0.48 -13.83 -16.37
C PHE A 355 0.52 -14.98 -16.50
N GLY A 356 0.42 -15.77 -17.57
CA GLY A 356 1.38 -16.83 -17.89
C GLY A 356 2.80 -16.27 -18.08
N LEU A 357 2.95 -15.17 -18.82
CA LEU A 357 4.25 -14.53 -19.03
C LEU A 357 4.87 -14.00 -17.73
N VAL A 358 4.07 -13.31 -16.91
CA VAL A 358 4.55 -12.80 -15.61
C VAL A 358 4.89 -13.94 -14.66
N ALA A 359 4.09 -15.01 -14.66
CA ALA A 359 4.33 -16.22 -13.89
C ALA A 359 5.70 -16.84 -14.19
N ILE A 360 6.02 -17.05 -15.48
CA ILE A 360 7.30 -17.62 -15.92
C ILE A 360 8.47 -16.76 -15.42
N CYS A 361 8.37 -15.44 -15.56
CA CYS A 361 9.44 -14.54 -15.11
C CYS A 361 9.65 -14.55 -13.58
N GLY A 362 8.56 -14.62 -12.81
CA GLY A 362 8.63 -14.72 -11.34
C GLY A 362 9.26 -16.04 -10.89
N TRP A 363 8.84 -17.16 -11.49
CA TRP A 363 9.38 -18.48 -11.20
C TRP A 363 10.85 -18.62 -11.60
N PHE A 364 11.21 -18.14 -12.79
CA PHE A 364 12.58 -18.13 -13.27
C PHE A 364 13.55 -17.48 -12.27
N TYR A 365 13.17 -16.32 -11.72
CA TYR A 365 13.99 -15.64 -10.73
C TYR A 365 14.14 -16.44 -9.42
N THR A 366 13.07 -17.09 -8.96
CA THR A 366 13.14 -17.97 -7.78
C THR A 366 14.08 -19.14 -8.01
N GLY A 367 14.02 -19.79 -9.18
CA GLY A 367 14.94 -20.85 -9.56
C GLY A 367 16.39 -20.35 -9.62
N GLU A 368 16.61 -19.18 -10.20
CA GLU A 368 17.93 -18.54 -10.26
C GLU A 368 18.52 -18.32 -8.85
N GLN A 369 17.71 -17.87 -7.89
CA GLN A 369 18.12 -17.70 -6.49
C GLN A 369 18.49 -19.03 -5.84
N SER A 370 17.67 -20.08 -6.03
CA SER A 370 17.96 -21.43 -5.53
C SER A 370 19.22 -22.03 -6.18
N SER A 371 19.44 -21.83 -7.47
CA SER A 371 20.66 -22.27 -8.17
C SER A 371 21.90 -21.52 -7.68
N THR A 372 21.80 -20.20 -7.49
CA THR A 372 22.88 -19.38 -6.95
C THR A 372 23.27 -19.83 -5.54
N TYR A 373 22.29 -20.28 -4.74
CA TYR A 373 22.55 -20.79 -3.40
C TYR A 373 23.39 -22.08 -3.38
N ILE A 374 23.11 -23.04 -4.28
CA ILE A 374 23.76 -24.36 -4.27
C ILE A 374 25.23 -24.28 -4.66
N SER A 375 25.57 -23.57 -5.74
CA SER A 375 26.94 -23.57 -6.29
C SER A 375 27.35 -22.23 -6.93
N GLY A 376 26.68 -21.14 -6.55
CA GLY A 376 27.02 -19.79 -7.00
C GLY A 376 26.62 -19.48 -8.45
N GLU A 377 27.20 -18.42 -8.99
CA GLU A 377 26.81 -17.82 -10.27
C GLU A 377 27.00 -18.77 -11.47
N LYS A 378 27.99 -19.68 -11.42
CA LYS A 378 28.23 -20.65 -12.50
C LYS A 378 27.04 -21.59 -12.69
N PHE A 379 26.52 -22.14 -11.59
CA PHE A 379 25.35 -23.02 -11.66
C PHE A 379 24.07 -22.24 -11.95
N ALA A 380 23.95 -21.00 -11.49
CA ALA A 380 22.87 -20.11 -11.90
C ALA A 380 22.85 -19.90 -13.43
N ASN A 381 24.01 -19.64 -14.05
CA ASN A 381 24.11 -19.50 -15.51
C ASN A 381 23.70 -20.78 -16.24
N PHE A 382 24.13 -21.95 -15.77
CA PHE A 382 23.69 -23.24 -16.31
C PHE A 382 22.17 -23.39 -16.22
N PHE A 383 21.58 -23.09 -15.05
CA PHE A 383 20.12 -23.11 -14.86
C PHE A 383 19.40 -22.18 -15.84
N ARG A 384 19.88 -20.95 -16.06
CA ARG A 384 19.25 -20.00 -17.01
C ARG A 384 19.16 -20.58 -18.42
N ILE A 385 20.24 -21.20 -18.90
CA ILE A 385 20.31 -21.81 -20.24
C ILE A 385 19.43 -23.06 -20.29
N PHE A 386 19.56 -23.92 -19.28
CA PHE A 386 18.80 -25.17 -19.20
C PHE A 386 17.30 -24.94 -19.12
N PHE A 387 16.84 -23.93 -18.36
CA PHE A 387 15.43 -23.56 -18.24
C PHE A 387 14.82 -23.20 -19.61
N VAL A 388 15.50 -22.37 -20.40
CA VAL A 388 15.04 -22.00 -21.74
C VAL A 388 15.07 -23.21 -22.68
N GLY A 389 16.15 -23.98 -22.68
CA GLY A 389 16.27 -25.18 -23.50
C GLY A 389 15.19 -26.22 -23.20
N LEU A 390 14.89 -26.44 -21.91
CA LEU A 390 13.84 -27.36 -21.46
C LEU A 390 12.46 -26.91 -21.93
N ILE A 391 12.12 -25.63 -21.77
CA ILE A 391 10.83 -25.10 -22.21
C ILE A 391 10.64 -25.33 -23.71
N LEU A 392 11.65 -25.02 -24.53
CA LEU A 392 11.58 -25.20 -25.98
C LEU A 392 11.48 -26.68 -26.35
N PHE A 393 12.29 -27.54 -25.72
CA PHE A 393 12.28 -28.97 -25.96
C PHE A 393 10.92 -29.61 -25.62
N VAL A 394 10.37 -29.30 -24.44
CA VAL A 394 9.08 -29.87 -24.01
C VAL A 394 7.92 -29.29 -24.82
N SER A 395 8.01 -28.02 -25.26
CA SER A 395 7.00 -27.44 -26.16
C SER A 395 7.01 -28.12 -27.54
N TYR A 396 8.19 -28.46 -28.06
CA TYR A 396 8.31 -29.22 -29.31
C TYR A 396 7.69 -30.61 -29.19
N THR A 397 8.00 -31.33 -28.11
CA THR A 397 7.44 -32.67 -27.89
C THR A 397 5.92 -32.62 -27.65
N PHE A 398 5.41 -31.56 -27.00
CA PHE A 398 3.97 -31.34 -26.83
C PHE A 398 3.24 -31.21 -28.17
N LEU A 399 3.85 -30.58 -29.18
CA LEU A 399 3.27 -30.52 -30.53
C LEU A 399 3.20 -31.89 -31.21
N GLN A 400 4.04 -32.85 -30.81
CA GLN A 400 4.05 -34.20 -31.38
C GLN A 400 3.14 -35.20 -30.63
N LYS A 401 3.17 -35.17 -29.30
CA LYS A 401 2.47 -36.14 -28.43
C LYS A 401 1.19 -35.59 -27.78
N GLY A 402 0.87 -34.32 -27.99
CA GLY A 402 -0.34 -33.69 -27.47
C GLY A 402 -0.39 -33.62 -25.93
N ASN A 403 -1.60 -33.77 -25.37
CA ASN A 403 -1.89 -33.49 -23.96
C ASN A 403 -1.22 -34.45 -22.96
N GLU A 404 -0.74 -35.62 -23.39
CA GLU A 404 -0.06 -36.57 -22.50
C GLU A 404 1.15 -35.93 -21.80
N ILE A 405 1.98 -35.21 -22.56
CA ILE A 405 3.17 -34.54 -22.02
C ILE A 405 2.79 -33.46 -21.01
N PHE A 406 1.69 -32.75 -21.26
CA PHE A 406 1.17 -31.76 -20.34
C PHE A 406 0.81 -32.42 -19.00
N TYR A 407 0.07 -33.52 -19.01
CA TYR A 407 -0.33 -34.22 -17.78
C TYR A 407 0.85 -34.79 -17.01
N TYR A 408 1.83 -35.40 -17.68
CA TYR A 408 3.04 -35.88 -17.02
C TYR A 408 3.85 -34.74 -16.40
N SER A 409 4.03 -33.65 -17.14
CA SER A 409 4.76 -32.47 -16.66
C SER A 409 4.08 -31.79 -15.48
N PHE A 410 2.74 -31.72 -15.51
CA PHE A 410 1.92 -31.14 -14.45
C PHE A 410 2.00 -31.98 -13.17
N ASN A 411 1.80 -33.29 -13.26
CA ASN A 411 1.86 -34.20 -12.11
C ASN A 411 3.25 -34.24 -11.48
N PHE A 412 4.30 -34.34 -12.30
CA PHE A 412 5.67 -34.28 -11.81
C PHE A 412 5.97 -32.94 -11.13
N GLY A 413 5.53 -31.83 -11.73
CA GLY A 413 5.66 -30.51 -11.16
C GLY A 413 5.02 -30.37 -9.77
N LEU A 414 3.82 -30.89 -9.58
CA LEU A 414 3.12 -30.88 -8.29
C LEU A 414 3.85 -31.69 -7.21
N LEU A 415 4.43 -32.83 -7.56
CA LEU A 415 5.25 -33.61 -6.64
C LEU A 415 6.46 -32.80 -6.14
N MET A 416 7.12 -32.06 -7.03
CA MET A 416 8.26 -31.21 -6.67
C MET A 416 7.86 -29.98 -5.87
N VAL A 417 6.65 -29.45 -6.10
CA VAL A 417 6.07 -28.40 -5.27
C VAL A 417 5.94 -28.87 -3.82
N ILE A 418 5.41 -30.08 -3.58
CA ILE A 418 5.28 -30.63 -2.22
C ILE A 418 6.65 -30.85 -1.57
N SER A 419 7.61 -31.42 -2.31
CA SER A 419 8.94 -31.69 -1.77
C SER A 419 9.66 -30.39 -1.33
N SER A 420 9.41 -29.28 -2.03
CA SER A 420 9.91 -27.95 -1.63
C SER A 420 9.11 -27.32 -0.48
N ALA A 421 7.81 -27.59 -0.38
CA ALA A 421 6.94 -26.97 0.63
C ALA A 421 7.20 -27.51 2.05
N ILE A 422 7.50 -28.80 2.21
CA ILE A 422 7.71 -29.43 3.53
C ILE A 422 8.84 -28.74 4.32
N PRO A 423 10.08 -28.57 3.78
CA PRO A 423 11.14 -27.83 4.46
C PRO A 423 10.73 -26.41 4.87
N VAL A 424 9.98 -25.71 4.02
CA VAL A 424 9.55 -24.35 4.28
C VAL A 424 8.55 -24.32 5.42
N LEU A 425 7.46 -25.09 5.35
CA LEU A 425 6.40 -25.11 6.36
C LEU A 425 6.95 -25.47 7.75
N VAL A 426 7.80 -26.48 7.85
CA VAL A 426 8.50 -26.85 9.10
C VAL A 426 9.34 -25.68 9.60
N SER A 427 10.09 -25.03 8.71
CA SER A 427 10.93 -23.89 9.09
C SER A 427 10.12 -22.69 9.57
N LEU A 428 8.96 -22.41 8.96
CA LEU A 428 8.09 -21.31 9.39
C LEU A 428 7.54 -21.54 10.80
N LEU A 429 7.20 -22.78 11.16
CA LEU A 429 6.80 -23.15 12.53
C LEU A 429 7.91 -22.84 13.53
N LEU A 430 9.14 -23.24 13.23
CA LEU A 430 10.31 -23.01 14.10
C LEU A 430 10.69 -21.52 14.20
N LEU A 431 10.47 -20.74 13.14
CA LEU A 431 10.80 -19.32 13.07
C LEU A 431 9.71 -18.39 13.60
N THR A 432 8.62 -18.93 14.14
CA THR A 432 7.50 -18.16 14.70
C THR A 432 7.94 -17.15 15.76
N LYS A 433 8.87 -17.51 16.64
CA LYS A 433 9.41 -16.58 17.66
C LYS A 433 10.14 -15.39 17.02
N SER A 434 10.96 -15.65 15.99
CA SER A 434 11.68 -14.61 15.26
C SER A 434 10.71 -13.67 14.53
N ALA A 435 9.67 -14.21 13.89
CA ALA A 435 8.64 -13.42 13.23
C ALA A 435 7.82 -12.59 14.22
N SER A 436 7.47 -13.16 15.37
CA SER A 436 6.77 -12.45 16.45
C SER A 436 7.60 -11.31 17.04
N TYR A 437 8.92 -11.53 17.18
CA TYR A 437 9.85 -10.48 17.59
C TYR A 437 9.89 -9.32 16.58
N GLU A 438 10.05 -9.61 15.27
CA GLU A 438 10.03 -8.56 14.24
C GLU A 438 8.70 -7.81 14.21
N LEU A 439 7.58 -8.53 14.36
CA LEU A 439 6.25 -7.92 14.43
C LEU A 439 6.12 -7.01 15.66
N SER A 440 6.58 -7.45 16.82
CA SER A 440 6.55 -6.66 18.06
C SER A 440 7.45 -5.43 17.96
N LYS A 441 8.65 -5.59 17.41
CA LYS A 441 9.60 -4.51 17.11
C LYS A 441 9.00 -3.49 16.15
N PHE A 442 8.37 -3.96 15.08
CA PHE A 442 7.66 -3.08 14.14
C PHE A 442 6.58 -2.27 14.86
N ILE A 443 5.79 -2.90 15.73
CA ILE A 443 4.73 -2.21 16.49
C ILE A 443 5.32 -1.18 17.47
N SER A 444 6.41 -1.50 18.16
CA SER A 444 7.03 -0.60 19.16
C SER A 444 7.77 0.58 18.51
N GLU A 445 8.60 0.33 17.49
CA GLU A 445 9.44 1.35 16.85
C GLU A 445 8.67 2.27 15.92
N SER A 446 7.60 1.79 15.29
CA SER A 446 6.79 2.64 14.41
C SER A 446 5.88 3.60 15.17
N GLY A 447 5.88 3.57 16.52
CA GLY A 447 4.99 4.38 17.35
C GLY A 447 3.50 4.08 17.11
N THR A 448 3.19 3.04 16.33
CA THR A 448 1.83 2.62 16.06
C THR A 448 1.29 1.94 17.31
N ARG A 449 0.72 2.72 18.24
CA ARG A 449 -0.43 2.21 18.97
C ARG A 449 -1.48 1.90 17.92
N TYR A 450 -1.59 0.61 17.61
CA TYR A 450 -2.53 0.06 16.66
C TYR A 450 -3.93 0.24 17.20
N GLU A 451 -4.63 1.25 16.70
CA GLU A 451 -6.08 1.35 16.80
C GLU A 451 -6.61 1.09 15.40
N ILE A 452 -7.21 -0.09 15.18
CA ILE A 452 -7.79 -0.52 13.90
C ILE A 452 -8.67 0.60 13.31
N PHE A 453 -9.41 1.30 14.17
CA PHE A 453 -10.22 2.47 13.83
C PHE A 453 -9.41 3.65 13.28
N LYS A 454 -8.22 3.93 13.82
CA LYS A 454 -7.37 5.04 13.36
C LYS A 454 -6.85 4.80 11.95
N ASP A 455 -6.40 3.58 11.63
CA ASP A 455 -5.91 3.26 10.29
C ASP A 455 -7.04 3.06 9.28
N PHE A 456 -8.19 2.51 9.67
CA PHE A 456 -9.40 2.55 8.85
C PHE A 456 -9.82 3.98 8.55
N TYR A 457 -9.84 4.86 9.55
CA TYR A 457 -10.12 6.28 9.40
C TYR A 457 -9.09 6.98 8.49
N ILE A 458 -7.79 6.71 8.64
CA ILE A 458 -6.74 7.26 7.77
C ILE A 458 -6.84 6.67 6.35
N LEU A 459 -7.19 5.39 6.18
CA LEU A 459 -7.39 4.76 4.88
C LEU A 459 -8.60 5.36 4.16
N LEU A 460 -9.73 5.48 4.86
CA LEU A 460 -10.93 6.18 4.39
C LEU A 460 -10.58 7.61 3.99
N LEU A 461 -9.93 8.37 4.87
CA LEU A 461 -9.42 9.69 4.55
C LEU A 461 -8.43 9.68 3.38
N SER A 462 -7.66 8.61 3.16
CA SER A 462 -6.70 8.52 2.06
C SER A 462 -7.39 8.27 0.71
N MET A 463 -8.49 7.52 0.70
CA MET A 463 -9.31 7.20 -0.46
C MET A 463 -10.28 8.32 -0.84
N LEU A 464 -10.73 9.11 0.14
CA LEU A 464 -11.60 10.25 -0.13
C LEU A 464 -10.88 11.29 -1.02
N PRO A 465 -11.57 11.86 -2.04
CA PRO A 465 -11.04 12.94 -2.86
C PRO A 465 -11.02 14.24 -2.05
N LYS A 466 -10.14 14.32 -1.06
CA LYS A 466 -10.05 15.38 -0.04
C LYS A 466 -10.05 16.78 -0.64
N ASN A 467 -9.32 16.96 -1.74
CA ASN A 467 -9.25 18.26 -2.41
C ASN A 467 -10.61 18.67 -2.99
N PHE A 468 -11.39 17.72 -3.51
CA PHE A 468 -12.76 17.97 -3.97
C PHE A 468 -13.69 18.28 -2.79
N LEU A 469 -13.65 17.47 -1.73
CA LEU A 469 -14.47 17.68 -0.53
C LEU A 469 -14.18 19.02 0.16
N SER A 470 -12.91 19.39 0.34
CA SER A 470 -12.54 20.70 0.90
C SER A 470 -13.01 21.87 0.02
N LYS A 471 -12.97 21.71 -1.32
CA LYS A 471 -13.48 22.73 -2.25
C LYS A 471 -15.00 22.85 -2.19
N PHE A 472 -15.71 21.73 -2.15
CA PHE A 472 -17.16 21.69 -2.02
C PHE A 472 -17.61 22.31 -0.70
N PHE A 473 -17.00 21.88 0.42
CA PHE A 473 -17.27 22.44 1.73
C PHE A 473 -16.91 23.93 1.80
N GLY A 474 -15.77 24.33 1.22
CA GLY A 474 -15.42 25.72 1.05
C GLY A 474 -16.49 26.50 0.27
N ALA A 475 -17.00 25.99 -0.85
CA ALA A 475 -18.08 26.64 -1.58
C ALA A 475 -19.34 26.83 -0.71
N LEU A 476 -19.70 25.83 0.09
CA LEU A 476 -20.83 25.93 1.03
C LEU A 476 -20.64 27.03 2.08
N THR A 477 -19.43 27.22 2.61
CA THR A 477 -19.19 28.25 3.64
C THR A 477 -19.30 29.68 3.11
N TYR A 478 -19.22 29.87 1.78
CA TYR A 478 -19.41 31.15 1.11
C TYR A 478 -20.85 31.45 0.74
N ILE A 479 -21.77 30.48 0.80
CA ILE A 479 -23.17 30.68 0.45
C ILE A 479 -23.79 31.73 1.38
N ARG A 480 -24.45 32.71 0.77
CA ARG A 480 -25.27 33.70 1.47
C ARG A 480 -26.69 33.16 1.55
N LEU A 481 -27.14 32.83 2.76
CA LEU A 481 -28.51 32.39 3.01
C LEU A 481 -29.33 33.55 3.60
N PRO A 482 -30.66 33.52 3.47
CA PRO A 482 -31.55 34.43 4.21
C PRO A 482 -31.24 34.42 5.72
N ARG A 483 -31.35 35.58 6.37
CA ARG A 483 -30.93 35.78 7.78
C ARG A 483 -31.57 34.79 8.75
N PHE A 484 -32.84 34.43 8.52
CA PHE A 484 -33.56 33.47 9.37
C PHE A 484 -32.95 32.06 9.36
N MET A 485 -32.24 31.67 8.29
CA MET A 485 -31.50 30.40 8.21
C MET A 485 -30.05 30.54 8.69
N MET A 486 -29.38 31.64 8.32
CA MET A 486 -27.96 31.84 8.64
C MET A 486 -27.73 32.00 10.14
N ILE A 487 -28.58 32.78 10.84
CA ILE A 487 -28.40 33.05 12.28
C ILE A 487 -28.41 31.75 13.12
N PRO A 488 -29.37 30.82 12.96
CA PRO A 488 -29.33 29.52 13.62
C PRO A 488 -28.06 28.71 13.32
N ILE A 489 -27.61 28.70 12.06
CA ILE A 489 -26.38 27.99 11.66
C ILE A 489 -25.16 28.56 12.37
N LEU A 490 -25.01 29.89 12.41
CA LEU A 490 -23.91 30.56 13.10
C LEU A 490 -23.95 30.34 14.61
N LYS A 491 -25.14 30.40 15.23
CA LYS A 491 -25.34 30.10 16.65
C LYS A 491 -24.98 28.65 16.98
N ALA A 492 -25.42 27.70 16.16
CA ALA A 492 -25.09 26.29 16.32
C ALA A 492 -23.58 26.06 16.19
N PHE A 493 -22.95 26.65 15.17
CA PHE A 493 -21.50 26.56 14.96
C PHE A 493 -20.72 27.15 16.14
N ALA A 494 -21.09 28.34 16.61
CA ALA A 494 -20.47 28.97 17.77
C ALA A 494 -20.61 28.12 19.05
N LYS A 495 -21.77 27.49 19.26
CA LYS A 495 -22.02 26.61 20.42
C LYS A 495 -21.22 25.31 20.35
N ILE A 496 -21.22 24.64 19.19
CA ILE A 496 -20.51 23.36 18.97
C ILE A 496 -19.00 23.54 19.20
N TYR A 497 -18.42 24.59 18.65
CA TYR A 497 -16.99 24.87 18.77
C TYR A 497 -16.62 25.75 19.96
N LYS A 498 -17.57 26.14 20.83
CA LYS A 498 -17.33 27.01 21.99
C LYS A 498 -16.60 28.32 21.64
N ILE A 499 -16.99 28.94 20.53
CA ILE A 499 -16.39 30.19 20.05
C ILE A 499 -16.79 31.32 20.99
N ASN A 500 -15.81 32.11 21.46
CA ASN A 500 -16.10 33.34 22.18
C ASN A 500 -16.58 34.42 21.21
N VAL A 501 -17.89 34.66 21.20
CA VAL A 501 -18.53 35.63 20.29
C VAL A 501 -18.38 37.07 20.80
N SER A 502 -18.16 37.27 22.11
CA SER A 502 -18.11 38.64 22.70
C SER A 502 -16.90 39.44 22.23
N GLU A 503 -15.81 38.77 21.85
CA GLU A 503 -14.58 39.36 21.32
C GLU A 503 -14.66 39.69 19.83
N ALA A 504 -15.68 39.19 19.11
CA ALA A 504 -15.85 39.45 17.69
C ALA A 504 -16.27 40.90 17.43
N GLU A 505 -15.76 41.51 16.36
CA GLU A 505 -16.08 42.90 15.98
C GLU A 505 -17.57 43.08 15.68
N LEU A 506 -18.18 42.11 14.99
CA LEU A 506 -19.57 42.14 14.55
C LEU A 506 -20.44 41.19 15.38
N ASN A 507 -21.73 41.50 15.48
CA ASN A 507 -22.73 40.62 16.06
C ASN A 507 -23.05 39.45 15.12
N LEU A 508 -23.52 38.33 15.68
CA LEU A 508 -23.83 37.11 14.89
C LEU A 508 -24.79 37.36 13.72
N GLY A 509 -25.72 38.30 13.85
CA GLY A 509 -26.71 38.63 12.81
C GLY A 509 -26.16 39.41 11.61
N GLU A 510 -24.93 39.94 11.71
CA GLU A 510 -24.30 40.79 10.70
C GLU A 510 -23.42 40.00 9.73
N TYR A 511 -23.12 38.74 10.05
CA TYR A 511 -22.37 37.85 9.17
C TYR A 511 -23.27 37.25 8.09
N ASN A 512 -22.90 37.47 6.83
CA ASN A 512 -23.65 37.01 5.66
C ASN A 512 -23.35 35.56 5.27
N SER A 513 -22.29 34.96 5.82
CA SER A 513 -21.91 33.57 5.55
C SER A 513 -21.10 32.96 6.70
N LEU A 514 -21.03 31.63 6.73
CA LEU A 514 -20.22 30.90 7.71
C LEU A 514 -18.73 31.25 7.58
N ASN A 515 -18.22 31.44 6.35
CA ASN A 515 -16.83 31.82 6.13
C ASN A 515 -16.52 33.22 6.69
N GLN A 516 -17.46 34.17 6.56
CA GLN A 516 -17.29 35.52 7.11
C GLN A 516 -17.23 35.49 8.64
N PHE A 517 -18.05 34.65 9.28
CA PHE A 517 -18.01 34.44 10.73
C PHE A 517 -16.74 33.71 11.17
N PHE A 518 -16.29 32.71 10.41
CA PHE A 518 -15.07 31.97 10.71
C PHE A 518 -13.82 32.88 10.63
N THR A 519 -13.77 33.74 9.63
CA THR A 519 -12.70 34.75 9.42
C THR A 519 -13.01 36.11 10.08
N ARG A 520 -13.88 36.11 11.10
CA ARG A 520 -14.25 37.31 11.88
C ARG A 520 -13.03 38.10 12.30
N ALA A 521 -13.12 39.42 12.25
CA ALA A 521 -12.20 40.29 12.98
C ALA A 521 -12.57 40.31 14.46
N LEU A 522 -11.59 40.69 15.29
CA LEU A 522 -11.80 40.90 16.72
C LEU A 522 -11.91 42.40 17.00
N LYS A 523 -12.60 42.75 18.09
CA LYS A 523 -12.73 44.14 18.54
C LYS A 523 -11.35 44.78 18.76
N ALA A 524 -11.25 46.08 18.51
CA ALA A 524 -10.07 46.86 18.87
C ALA A 524 -9.77 46.68 20.37
N GLY A 525 -8.51 46.39 20.71
CA GLY A 525 -8.08 46.11 22.09
C GLY A 525 -8.35 44.69 22.61
N ALA A 526 -8.98 43.80 21.82
CA ALA A 526 -9.21 42.41 22.24
C ALA A 526 -7.91 41.61 22.45
N ARG A 527 -6.81 42.04 21.80
CA ARG A 527 -5.45 41.56 22.08
C ARG A 527 -4.51 42.74 22.23
N ILE A 528 -3.58 42.60 23.16
CA ILE A 528 -2.51 43.56 23.41
C ILE A 528 -1.24 42.99 22.76
N VAL A 529 -0.68 43.73 21.80
CA VAL A 529 0.59 43.38 21.17
C VAL A 529 1.72 43.92 22.04
N ASP A 530 2.65 43.06 22.45
CA ASP A 530 3.80 43.49 23.26
C ASP A 530 4.57 44.63 22.55
N SER A 531 4.82 45.72 23.27
CA SER A 531 5.47 46.92 22.75
C SER A 531 7.00 46.84 22.75
N ALA A 532 7.61 45.89 23.45
CA ALA A 532 9.07 45.77 23.56
C ALA A 532 9.73 45.67 22.17
N GLU A 533 10.81 46.42 21.97
CA GLU A 533 11.42 46.62 20.65
C GLU A 533 11.95 45.31 20.05
N ASN A 534 12.54 44.43 20.85
CA ASN A 534 13.09 43.15 20.40
C ASN A 534 12.16 41.95 20.66
N ALA A 535 10.94 42.17 21.17
CA ALA A 535 9.99 41.09 21.44
C ALA A 535 9.32 40.59 20.17
N VAL A 536 9.38 39.28 19.96
CA VAL A 536 8.66 38.57 18.90
C VAL A 536 7.36 38.06 19.48
N VAL A 537 6.25 38.34 18.79
CA VAL A 537 4.91 37.98 19.26
C VAL A 537 4.34 36.79 18.51
N SER A 538 3.40 36.07 19.14
CA SER A 538 2.63 35.03 18.50
C SER A 538 1.85 35.62 17.32
N PRO A 539 1.89 34.98 16.13
CA PRO A 539 1.18 35.46 14.96
C PRO A 539 -0.30 35.05 14.97
N VAL A 540 -0.72 34.16 15.87
CA VAL A 540 -2.06 33.55 15.87
C VAL A 540 -2.57 33.27 17.29
N ASP A 541 -3.89 33.17 17.41
CA ASP A 541 -4.52 32.50 18.56
C ASP A 541 -4.46 30.99 18.32
N ALA A 542 -3.65 30.27 19.11
CA ALA A 542 -3.37 28.86 18.84
C ALA A 542 -2.79 28.14 20.05
N ARG A 543 -2.76 26.81 19.96
CA ARG A 543 -2.00 25.96 20.89
C ARG A 543 -0.61 25.65 20.33
N ILE A 544 0.44 25.75 21.14
CA ILE A 544 1.79 25.33 20.73
C ILE A 544 1.88 23.80 20.73
N THR A 545 2.17 23.18 19.58
CA THR A 545 2.26 21.71 19.44
C THR A 545 3.68 21.18 19.53
N SER A 546 4.64 21.92 18.96
CA SER A 546 6.08 21.61 18.97
C SER A 546 6.90 22.87 18.77
N TYR A 547 8.10 22.90 19.35
CA TYR A 547 9.08 23.97 19.21
C TYR A 547 10.48 23.39 19.50
N GLY A 548 11.52 24.08 19.04
CA GLY A 548 12.90 23.68 19.33
C GLY A 548 13.92 24.22 18.32
N ASP A 549 15.11 23.63 18.38
CA ASP A 549 16.18 23.87 17.43
C ASP A 549 16.04 22.97 16.20
N ILE A 550 16.43 23.50 15.04
CA ILE A 550 16.53 22.74 13.80
C ILE A 550 17.92 22.12 13.77
N GLN A 551 18.04 20.79 13.83
CA GLN A 551 19.33 20.09 13.77
C GLN A 551 19.47 19.40 12.41
N GLU A 552 20.62 19.51 11.75
CA GLU A 552 20.88 18.85 10.45
C GLU A 552 19.79 19.07 9.38
N SER A 553 19.10 20.22 9.43
CA SER A 553 17.94 20.53 8.56
C SER A 553 16.71 19.62 8.77
N THR A 554 16.49 19.07 9.96
CA THR A 554 15.26 18.37 10.36
C THR A 554 14.50 19.14 11.44
N LEU A 555 13.16 19.04 11.38
CA LEU A 555 12.24 19.62 12.36
C LEU A 555 11.43 18.50 13.03
N ILE A 556 11.13 18.69 14.31
CA ILE A 556 10.31 17.76 15.07
C ILE A 556 8.83 18.07 14.83
N GLN A 557 8.10 17.12 14.25
CA GLN A 557 6.64 17.17 14.08
C GLN A 557 5.94 16.88 15.40
N ALA A 558 6.16 15.68 15.96
CA ALA A 558 5.64 15.25 17.25
C ALA A 558 6.30 13.93 17.68
N LYS A 559 6.61 13.78 18.98
CA LYS A 559 7.02 12.51 19.63
C LYS A 559 7.95 11.63 18.76
N GLY A 560 9.14 12.14 18.42
CA GLY A 560 10.15 11.41 17.63
C GLY A 560 9.88 11.29 16.13
N LEU A 561 8.82 11.91 15.61
CA LEU A 561 8.60 12.06 14.18
C LEU A 561 9.23 13.35 13.69
N GLU A 562 10.16 13.23 12.75
CA GLU A 562 10.85 14.34 12.13
C GLU A 562 10.50 14.48 10.65
N TYR A 563 10.74 15.67 10.10
CA TYR A 563 10.62 15.96 8.68
C TYR A 563 11.69 16.95 8.24
N SER A 564 12.01 16.94 6.94
CA SER A 564 13.07 17.79 6.39
C SER A 564 12.62 19.24 6.26
N LEU A 565 13.50 20.17 6.66
CA LEU A 565 13.37 21.60 6.41
C LEU A 565 13.30 21.91 4.92
N LYS A 566 14.11 21.23 4.10
CA LYS A 566 14.10 21.36 2.64
C LYS A 566 12.74 20.97 2.07
N GLU A 567 12.16 19.86 2.53
CA GLU A 567 10.81 19.46 2.12
C GLU A 567 9.76 20.49 2.56
N LEU A 568 9.90 21.09 3.75
CA LEU A 568 8.97 22.12 4.23
C LEU A 568 9.09 23.42 3.41
N LEU A 569 10.30 23.92 3.16
CA LEU A 569 10.52 25.17 2.43
C LEU A 569 10.24 25.04 0.93
N GLY A 570 10.46 23.85 0.35
CA GLY A 570 10.25 23.57 -1.08
C GLY A 570 11.27 24.19 -2.03
N SER A 571 12.09 25.12 -1.56
CA SER A 571 13.16 25.78 -2.32
C SER A 571 14.46 25.82 -1.49
N ASP A 572 15.60 25.78 -2.20
CA ASP A 572 16.93 25.86 -1.59
C ASP A 572 17.32 27.30 -1.22
N LYS A 573 16.58 28.31 -1.71
CA LYS A 573 16.95 29.73 -1.63
C LYS A 573 17.25 30.25 -0.22
N TYR A 574 16.41 29.91 0.76
CA TYR A 574 16.58 30.32 2.15
C TYR A 574 16.95 29.16 3.08
N LEU A 575 17.22 27.97 2.52
CA LEU A 575 17.50 26.78 3.30
C LEU A 575 18.68 27.02 4.26
N ASP A 576 19.80 27.51 3.75
CA ASP A 576 21.02 27.77 4.54
C ASP A 576 20.85 28.87 5.61
N SER A 577 19.91 29.81 5.40
CA SER A 577 19.59 30.85 6.38
C SER A 577 18.85 30.26 7.59
N PHE A 578 17.98 29.28 7.35
CA PHE A 578 17.13 28.67 8.38
C PHE A 578 17.70 27.37 8.96
N SER A 579 18.67 26.75 8.29
CA SER A 579 19.44 25.63 8.83
C SER A 579 20.11 26.02 10.15
N ASN A 580 19.95 25.18 11.18
CA ASN A 580 20.40 25.47 12.55
C ASN A 580 19.72 26.68 13.20
N GLY A 581 18.54 27.04 12.71
CA GLY A 581 17.64 28.02 13.32
C GLY A 581 16.75 27.44 14.42
N LYS A 582 15.70 28.20 14.77
CA LYS A 582 14.65 27.77 15.71
C LYS A 582 13.30 27.72 15.01
N PHE A 583 12.40 26.88 15.49
CA PHE A 583 11.02 26.84 14.99
C PHE A 583 9.99 26.74 16.11
N ILE A 584 8.77 27.18 15.81
CA ILE A 584 7.58 27.03 16.66
C ILE A 584 6.38 26.65 15.78
N THR A 585 5.66 25.61 16.15
CA THR A 585 4.47 25.12 15.45
C THR A 585 3.21 25.41 16.29
N PHE A 586 2.27 26.10 15.66
CA PHE A 586 1.00 26.55 16.23
C PHE A 586 -0.17 25.82 15.56
N TYR A 587 -1.01 25.17 16.35
CA TYR A 587 -2.25 24.55 15.89
C TYR A 587 -3.45 25.45 16.21
N LEU A 588 -4.17 25.86 15.17
CA LEU A 588 -5.40 26.65 15.28
C LEU A 588 -6.57 25.68 15.32
N SER A 589 -7.25 25.62 16.45
CA SER A 589 -8.48 24.83 16.57
C SER A 589 -9.67 25.62 16.04
N PRO A 590 -10.77 24.97 15.60
CA PRO A 590 -11.92 25.68 15.02
C PRO A 590 -12.55 26.77 15.89
N GLN A 591 -12.30 26.75 17.21
CA GLN A 591 -12.79 27.76 18.14
C GLN A 591 -12.00 29.08 18.08
N ASP A 592 -10.74 29.01 17.63
CA ASP A 592 -9.78 30.09 17.73
C ASP A 592 -10.03 31.15 16.64
N TYR A 593 -9.28 32.24 16.71
CA TYR A 593 -9.27 33.29 15.69
C TYR A 593 -8.29 32.93 14.58
N HIS A 594 -8.76 32.96 13.33
CA HIS A 594 -8.06 32.34 12.18
C HIS A 594 -7.39 33.33 11.22
N ARG A 595 -7.21 34.58 11.66
CA ARG A 595 -6.31 35.50 10.97
C ARG A 595 -4.90 35.40 11.56
N ILE A 596 -3.93 35.61 10.69
CA ILE A 596 -2.50 35.43 10.93
C ILE A 596 -1.89 36.81 10.88
N HIS A 597 -1.15 37.17 11.91
CA HIS A 597 -0.53 38.46 12.09
C HIS A 597 0.98 38.37 11.91
N SER A 598 1.62 39.50 11.62
CA SER A 598 3.07 39.57 11.56
C SER A 598 3.66 39.41 12.97
N PRO A 599 4.58 38.45 13.19
CA PRO A 599 5.19 38.26 14.51
C PRO A 599 6.16 39.38 14.89
N PHE A 600 6.58 40.21 13.92
CA PHE A 600 7.51 41.31 14.12
C PHE A 600 7.41 42.35 12.99
N TYR A 601 8.02 43.52 13.19
CA TYR A 601 8.18 44.52 12.13
C TYR A 601 9.14 44.05 11.04
N GLY A 602 8.75 44.15 9.76
CA GLY A 602 9.66 43.71 8.70
C GLY A 602 9.21 43.99 7.27
N LYS A 603 10.14 43.78 6.35
CA LYS A 603 9.92 43.80 4.90
C LYS A 603 9.56 42.42 4.40
N ILE A 604 8.48 42.29 3.63
CA ILE A 604 8.10 41.04 2.97
C ILE A 604 9.01 40.84 1.75
N LEU A 605 9.87 39.83 1.80
CA LEU A 605 10.81 39.49 0.73
C LEU A 605 10.11 38.80 -0.45
N GLY A 606 9.04 38.07 -0.17
CA GLY A 606 8.36 37.24 -1.16
C GLY A 606 7.58 36.11 -0.54
N TYR A 607 7.13 35.17 -1.39
CA TYR A 607 6.40 33.99 -0.96
C TYR A 607 6.77 32.75 -1.76
N TYR A 608 6.55 31.59 -1.13
CA TYR A 608 6.58 30.30 -1.79
C TYR A 608 5.24 29.59 -1.60
N TYR A 609 4.66 29.09 -2.69
CA TYR A 609 3.45 28.28 -2.67
C TYR A 609 3.77 26.86 -3.15
N GLU A 610 3.40 25.86 -2.34
CA GLU A 610 3.49 24.45 -2.70
C GLU A 610 2.09 23.83 -2.75
N PRO A 611 1.65 23.34 -3.92
CA PRO A 611 0.45 22.52 -3.97
C PRO A 611 0.67 21.19 -3.24
N GLY A 612 -0.34 20.77 -2.47
CA GLY A 612 -0.22 19.54 -1.69
C GLY A 612 -1.55 18.85 -1.45
N LYS A 613 -1.53 17.89 -0.53
CA LYS A 613 -2.74 17.24 0.01
C LYS A 613 -3.37 18.14 1.07
N LEU A 614 -4.57 17.80 1.51
CA LEU A 614 -5.26 18.48 2.61
C LEU A 614 -5.60 17.46 3.70
N PHE A 615 -4.56 16.84 4.29
CA PHE A 615 -4.75 15.98 5.44
C PHE A 615 -5.19 16.81 6.66
N PRO A 616 -5.99 16.24 7.59
CA PRO A 616 -6.31 16.94 8.82
C PRO A 616 -5.03 17.11 9.65
N VAL A 617 -4.96 18.19 10.43
CA VAL A 617 -3.81 18.51 11.29
C VAL A 617 -4.13 18.27 12.77
N ASN A 618 -5.11 17.41 13.05
CA ASN A 618 -5.43 16.98 14.41
C ASN A 618 -4.31 16.09 14.99
N ASP A 619 -4.30 15.93 16.32
CA ASP A 619 -3.26 15.17 17.02
C ASP A 619 -3.09 13.74 16.48
N LEU A 620 -4.19 13.09 16.04
CA LEU A 620 -4.16 11.76 15.44
C LEU A 620 -3.36 11.72 14.13
N ALA A 621 -3.57 12.69 13.23
CA ALA A 621 -2.88 12.77 11.95
C ALA A 621 -1.43 13.23 12.12
N VAL A 622 -1.18 14.20 13.00
CA VAL A 622 0.18 14.67 13.35
C VAL A 622 1.03 13.52 13.92
N LEU A 623 0.43 12.59 14.67
CA LEU A 623 1.13 11.39 15.16
C LEU A 623 1.15 10.22 14.16
N GLY A 624 0.29 10.23 13.14
CA GLY A 624 0.09 9.09 12.23
C GLY A 624 0.73 9.25 10.85
N ILE A 625 1.01 10.47 10.40
CA ILE A 625 1.48 10.77 9.05
C ILE A 625 2.87 11.40 9.14
N ARG A 626 3.92 10.65 8.79
CA ARG A 626 5.29 11.18 8.68
C ARG A 626 5.36 12.28 7.61
N GLY A 627 5.98 13.41 7.93
CA GLY A 627 6.09 14.56 7.04
C GLY A 627 4.73 15.15 6.67
N LEU A 628 3.83 15.30 7.65
CA LEU A 628 2.47 15.80 7.43
C LEU A 628 2.50 17.22 6.84
N PHE A 629 3.25 18.14 7.44
CA PHE A 629 3.24 19.54 7.05
C PHE A 629 3.82 19.77 5.65
N PRO A 630 4.96 19.15 5.25
CA PRO A 630 5.45 19.23 3.87
C PRO A 630 4.54 18.56 2.82
N LYS A 631 3.75 17.56 3.22
CA LYS A 631 2.79 16.90 2.31
C LYS A 631 1.52 17.73 2.08
N ASN A 632 1.19 18.62 3.01
CA ASN A 632 0.02 19.46 2.88
C ASN A 632 0.28 20.68 2.00
N GLU A 633 -0.78 21.17 1.36
CA GLU A 633 -0.79 22.44 0.65
C GLU A 633 -0.43 23.56 1.62
N ARG A 634 0.48 24.45 1.21
CA ARG A 634 0.98 25.50 2.09
C ARG A 634 1.45 26.73 1.34
N LEU A 635 1.46 27.85 2.06
CA LEU A 635 1.94 29.14 1.60
C LEU A 635 2.92 29.71 2.63
N ILE A 636 4.14 30.01 2.20
CA ILE A 636 5.20 30.55 3.04
C ILE A 636 5.40 32.01 2.69
N THR A 637 5.39 32.88 3.69
CA THR A 637 5.81 34.28 3.51
C THR A 637 7.15 34.48 4.20
N PHE A 638 8.12 35.05 3.48
CA PHE A 638 9.43 35.36 4.03
C PHE A 638 9.49 36.83 4.42
N LEU A 639 9.84 37.09 5.68
CA LEU A 639 10.05 38.44 6.20
C LEU A 639 11.53 38.65 6.50
N GLN A 640 12.03 39.83 6.12
CA GLN A 640 13.28 40.39 6.62
C GLN A 640 12.95 41.35 7.76
N THR A 641 13.45 41.08 8.96
CA THR A 641 13.39 42.01 10.09
C THR A 641 14.73 42.73 10.24
N GLU A 642 14.78 43.68 11.17
CA GLU A 642 16.02 44.34 11.59
C GLU A 642 17.02 43.39 12.28
N TYR A 643 16.57 42.20 12.72
CA TYR A 643 17.36 41.23 13.48
C TYR A 643 17.69 39.96 12.69
N GLY A 644 16.90 39.64 11.66
CA GLY A 644 17.08 38.45 10.83
C GLY A 644 15.83 38.08 10.03
N LYS A 645 15.90 36.95 9.32
CA LYS A 645 14.78 36.44 8.53
C LYS A 645 13.82 35.60 9.38
N ILE A 646 12.53 35.70 9.05
CA ILE A 646 11.47 34.83 9.57
C ILE A 646 10.72 34.22 8.38
N ALA A 647 10.47 32.92 8.40
CA ALA A 647 9.49 32.29 7.52
C ALA A 647 8.19 32.04 8.29
N VAL A 648 7.08 32.59 7.78
CA VAL A 648 5.73 32.36 8.31
C VAL A 648 5.02 31.38 7.39
N VAL A 649 5.11 30.10 7.74
CA VAL A 649 4.57 28.97 6.98
C VAL A 649 3.11 28.74 7.36
N LYS A 650 2.22 28.86 6.39
CA LYS A 650 0.77 28.69 6.54
C LYS A 650 0.39 27.35 5.92
N VAL A 651 0.04 26.36 6.75
CA VAL A 651 -0.25 24.99 6.31
C VAL A 651 -1.76 24.77 6.30
N GLY A 652 -2.30 24.43 5.13
CA GLY A 652 -3.69 24.05 4.97
C GLY A 652 -3.99 22.67 5.56
N ALA A 653 -5.26 22.39 5.82
CA ALA A 653 -5.74 21.11 6.32
C ALA A 653 -7.07 20.71 5.67
N SER A 654 -7.64 19.57 6.08
CA SER A 654 -8.99 19.19 5.64
C SER A 654 -10.02 20.26 6.01
N ASN A 655 -10.98 20.50 5.12
CA ASN A 655 -12.00 21.56 5.21
C ASN A 655 -11.48 22.99 5.11
N VAL A 656 -10.16 23.23 5.04
CA VAL A 656 -9.59 24.54 4.71
C VAL A 656 -9.87 24.86 3.25
N GLY A 657 -10.73 25.84 3.05
CA GLY A 657 -11.13 26.32 1.74
C GLY A 657 -9.94 26.93 1.01
N LYS A 658 -9.31 27.97 1.60
CA LYS A 658 -8.25 28.79 0.98
C LYS A 658 -7.35 29.43 2.03
N ILE A 659 -6.11 29.71 1.65
CA ILE A 659 -5.20 30.62 2.36
C ILE A 659 -5.14 31.92 1.56
N ARG A 660 -5.29 33.06 2.24
CA ARG A 660 -5.14 34.39 1.67
C ARG A 660 -4.10 35.20 2.43
N VAL A 661 -3.45 36.12 1.74
CA VAL A 661 -2.52 37.09 2.31
C VAL A 661 -2.97 38.52 2.00
N THR A 662 -2.56 39.47 2.82
CA THR A 662 -3.01 40.88 2.74
C THR A 662 -2.16 41.71 1.78
N TYR A 663 -0.91 41.32 1.52
CA TYR A 663 0.02 42.07 0.69
C TYR A 663 -0.13 41.83 -0.82
N ASP A 664 -0.85 40.79 -1.24
CA ASP A 664 -1.21 40.56 -2.64
C ASP A 664 -2.52 39.77 -2.72
N ASN A 665 -3.60 40.46 -3.09
CA ASN A 665 -4.95 39.93 -3.16
C ASN A 665 -5.13 38.82 -4.21
N LYS A 666 -4.20 38.69 -5.17
CA LYS A 666 -4.24 37.64 -6.20
C LYS A 666 -3.77 36.28 -5.66
N ILE A 667 -3.07 36.26 -4.53
CA ILE A 667 -2.55 35.03 -3.93
C ILE A 667 -3.66 34.33 -3.15
N VAL A 668 -4.15 33.24 -3.74
CA VAL A 668 -5.18 32.38 -3.15
C VAL A 668 -4.82 30.93 -3.43
N THR A 669 -4.71 30.11 -2.39
CA THR A 669 -4.43 28.68 -2.55
C THR A 669 -5.67 27.88 -2.94
N ASN A 670 -5.52 26.58 -3.21
CA ASN A 670 -6.62 25.67 -3.57
C ASN A 670 -7.37 26.06 -4.86
N SER A 671 -6.67 26.66 -5.82
CA SER A 671 -7.17 26.97 -7.17
C SER A 671 -7.41 25.71 -8.02
N TRP A 672 -8.07 25.85 -9.18
CA TRP A 672 -8.32 24.73 -10.09
C TRP A 672 -7.02 24.19 -10.71
N LEU A 673 -6.22 25.09 -11.31
CA LEU A 673 -4.84 24.83 -11.76
C LEU A 673 -3.86 25.11 -10.62
N ARG A 674 -2.90 24.22 -10.40
CA ARG A 674 -2.01 24.21 -9.22
C ARG A 674 -0.58 23.86 -9.61
N PHE A 675 0.32 24.82 -9.48
CA PHE A 675 1.76 24.65 -9.68
C PHE A 675 2.50 25.31 -8.52
N SER A 676 3.67 24.77 -8.17
CA SER A 676 4.54 25.45 -7.21
C SER A 676 4.96 26.81 -7.78
N LYS A 677 5.05 27.82 -6.91
CA LYS A 677 5.38 29.18 -7.33
C LYS A 677 6.24 29.85 -6.27
N GLU A 678 7.42 30.31 -6.69
CA GLU A 678 8.33 31.13 -5.89
C GLU A 678 8.32 32.55 -6.47
N VAL A 679 8.02 33.55 -5.64
CA VAL A 679 8.00 34.97 -6.05
C VAL A 679 8.80 35.79 -5.07
N GLU A 680 9.61 36.69 -5.60
CA GLU A 680 10.40 37.65 -4.86
C GLU A 680 10.02 39.08 -5.22
N TYR A 681 9.90 39.94 -4.22
CA TYR A 681 9.63 41.36 -4.39
C TYR A 681 10.95 42.14 -4.35
N LYS A 682 11.65 42.21 -5.49
CA LYS A 682 12.93 42.93 -5.60
C LYS A 682 12.78 44.45 -5.71
N ASN A 683 11.73 44.90 -6.40
CA ASN A 683 11.55 46.30 -6.81
C ASN A 683 10.45 47.04 -6.03
N VAL A 684 9.86 46.40 -5.02
CA VAL A 684 8.77 46.97 -4.22
C VAL A 684 9.00 46.63 -2.76
N ASP A 685 9.00 47.67 -1.93
CA ASP A 685 9.21 47.53 -0.50
C ASP A 685 7.86 47.42 0.21
N ILE A 686 7.47 46.19 0.51
CA ILE A 686 6.23 45.88 1.24
C ILE A 686 6.57 45.73 2.72
N LEU A 687 6.32 46.77 3.50
CA LEU A 687 6.55 46.79 4.95
C LEU A 687 5.30 46.33 5.70
N ILE A 688 5.48 45.59 6.80
CA ILE A 688 4.38 45.15 7.66
C ILE A 688 4.72 45.39 9.14
N GLN A 689 3.77 46.00 9.85
CA GLN A 689 3.89 46.32 11.27
C GLN A 689 3.79 45.08 12.17
N LYS A 690 4.45 45.12 13.32
CA LYS A 690 4.31 44.08 14.37
C LYS A 690 2.84 43.97 14.77
N GLY A 691 2.27 42.77 14.71
CA GLY A 691 0.85 42.54 15.01
C GLY A 691 -0.13 42.93 13.90
N ALA A 692 0.32 43.44 12.74
CA ALA A 692 -0.58 43.70 11.61
C ALA A 692 -1.01 42.40 10.91
N GLU A 693 -2.19 42.38 10.31
CA GLU A 693 -2.72 41.19 9.61
C GLU A 693 -1.86 40.87 8.37
N LEU A 694 -1.29 39.67 8.36
CA LEU A 694 -0.46 39.12 7.27
C LEU A 694 -1.27 38.22 6.33
N GLY A 695 -2.29 37.55 6.85
CA GLY A 695 -3.13 36.65 6.07
C GLY A 695 -4.19 35.97 6.92
N ARG A 696 -4.90 35.00 6.35
CA ARG A 696 -5.97 34.29 7.05
C ARG A 696 -6.23 32.91 6.43
N PHE A 697 -6.78 32.03 7.26
CA PHE A 697 -7.30 30.75 6.83
C PHE A 697 -8.81 30.79 6.74
N GLU A 698 -9.34 30.25 5.64
CA GLU A 698 -10.76 29.99 5.48
C GLU A 698 -11.05 28.54 5.90
N MET A 699 -11.02 28.27 7.22
CA MET A 699 -11.13 26.99 7.95
C MET A 699 -9.79 26.41 8.51
N GLY A 700 -9.86 25.54 9.53
CA GLY A 700 -8.80 25.25 10.54
C GLY A 700 -7.44 24.72 10.06
N SER A 701 -6.34 25.07 10.74
CA SER A 701 -5.02 25.12 10.09
C SER A 701 -3.82 25.04 11.07
N THR A 702 -2.61 25.08 10.52
CA THR A 702 -1.37 25.15 11.30
C THR A 702 -0.48 26.28 10.79
N VAL A 703 0.16 27.02 11.69
CA VAL A 703 1.21 28.00 11.37
C VAL A 703 2.53 27.53 11.94
N ILE A 704 3.60 27.61 11.15
CA ILE A 704 4.96 27.32 11.61
C ILE A 704 5.80 28.58 11.42
N LEU A 705 6.42 29.03 12.50
CA LEU A 705 7.45 30.06 12.46
C LEU A 705 8.81 29.39 12.38
N ILE A 706 9.67 29.90 11.50
CA ILE A 706 11.07 29.51 11.39
C ILE A 706 11.93 30.76 11.46
N PHE A 707 12.94 30.73 12.30
CA PHE A 707 13.84 31.85 12.57
C PHE A 707 15.22 31.56 12.01
N GLU A 708 15.88 32.59 11.48
CA GLU A 708 17.27 32.52 11.03
C GLU A 708 18.20 32.10 12.18
N LYS A 709 19.23 31.31 11.85
CA LYS A 709 20.23 30.83 12.82
C LYS A 709 20.83 31.96 13.65
N ASN A 710 21.01 31.71 14.94
CA ASN A 710 21.58 32.62 15.92
C ASN A 710 20.84 33.96 16.14
N THR A 711 19.63 34.16 15.62
CA THR A 711 18.91 35.45 15.76
C THR A 711 17.92 35.51 16.93
N PHE A 712 17.29 34.38 17.27
CA PHE A 712 16.14 34.32 18.17
C PHE A 712 16.45 33.56 19.47
N LYS A 713 16.04 34.13 20.61
CA LYS A 713 16.01 33.47 21.93
C LYS A 713 14.57 33.21 22.32
N MET A 714 14.21 31.94 22.43
CA MET A 714 12.85 31.51 22.77
C MET A 714 12.53 31.80 24.23
N ALA A 715 11.28 32.19 24.52
CA ALA A 715 10.78 32.28 25.90
C ALA A 715 10.56 30.87 26.50
N ASP A 716 10.24 30.81 27.80
CA ASP A 716 9.86 29.56 28.47
C ASP A 716 8.43 29.14 28.05
N LEU A 717 8.34 28.57 26.85
CA LEU A 717 7.10 28.08 26.26
C LEU A 717 6.79 26.68 26.77
N LYS A 718 5.50 26.37 27.03
CA LYS A 718 5.06 25.02 27.36
C LYS A 718 4.30 24.38 26.21
N ARG A 719 4.52 23.09 26.01
CA ARG A 719 3.74 22.32 25.03
C ARG A 719 2.28 22.28 25.44
N ASN A 720 1.38 22.41 24.47
CA ASN A 720 -0.07 22.51 24.64
C ASN A 720 -0.56 23.79 25.34
N GLU A 721 0.33 24.75 25.60
CA GLU A 721 -0.05 26.07 26.08
C GLU A 721 -0.83 26.82 24.99
N LYS A 722 -1.91 27.49 25.42
CA LYS A 722 -2.69 28.36 24.54
C LYS A 722 -2.04 29.74 24.50
N GLN A 723 -1.65 30.17 23.32
CA GLN A 723 -1.14 31.50 23.03
C GLN A 723 -2.20 32.30 22.30
N THR A 724 -2.19 33.61 22.54
CA THR A 724 -3.03 34.56 21.79
C THR A 724 -2.12 35.40 20.91
N TYR A 725 -2.60 35.87 19.75
CA TYR A 725 -1.75 36.73 18.93
C TYR A 725 -1.38 38.00 19.69
N GLY A 726 -0.16 38.48 19.49
CA GLY A 726 0.38 39.60 20.25
C GLY A 726 1.10 39.24 21.56
N SER A 727 0.91 38.02 22.10
CA SER A 727 1.68 37.54 23.26
C SER A 727 3.13 37.24 22.89
N THR A 728 4.07 37.50 23.80
CA THR A 728 5.50 37.31 23.53
C THR A 728 5.89 35.83 23.54
N ILE A 729 6.52 35.39 22.45
CA ILE A 729 7.02 34.02 22.27
C ILE A 729 8.56 33.92 22.38
N GLY A 730 9.23 35.07 22.47
CA GLY A 730 10.66 35.17 22.67
C GLY A 730 11.20 36.53 22.23
N TYR A 731 12.51 36.66 22.20
CA TYR A 731 13.20 37.91 21.93
C TYR A 731 14.28 37.72 20.87
N PHE A 732 14.46 38.70 19.99
CA PHE A 732 15.64 38.78 19.15
C PHE A 732 16.88 39.14 19.97
N LYS A 733 18.04 38.64 19.53
CA LYS A 733 19.34 38.87 20.19
C LYS A 733 19.94 40.23 19.82
N GLU A 734 20.52 40.33 18.63
CA GLU A 734 21.26 41.52 18.17
C GLU A 734 20.68 42.07 16.88
N LYS A 735 20.62 43.39 16.78
CA LYS A 735 20.12 44.10 15.60
C LYS A 735 21.20 44.06 14.51
N LYS A 736 20.84 43.60 13.32
CA LYS A 736 21.75 43.43 12.17
C LYS A 736 21.67 44.58 11.16
N MET A 737 20.50 45.20 11.04
CA MET A 737 20.26 46.27 10.08
C MET A 737 19.11 47.19 10.54
N SER A 738 18.96 48.34 9.90
CA SER A 738 17.78 49.20 10.04
C SER A 738 16.85 49.03 8.84
N LEU A 739 15.55 49.05 9.11
CA LEU A 739 14.52 49.15 8.08
C LEU A 739 13.92 50.57 8.11
N PRO A 740 13.45 51.10 6.97
CA PRO A 740 12.71 52.37 6.95
C PRO A 740 11.51 52.23 7.89
N LYS A 741 11.22 53.22 8.73
CA LYS A 741 10.13 53.18 9.73
C LYS A 741 8.80 53.65 9.15
#